data_AF-A0A1I2G2A2-F1
#
_entry.id   AF-A0A1I2G2A2-F1
#
_cell.length_a   1.000
_cell.length_b   1.000
_cell.length_c   1.000
_cell.angle_alpha   90.00
_cell.angle_beta   90.00
_cell.angle_gamma   90.00
#
_symmetry.space_group_name_H-M   'P 1'
#
loop_
_entity.id
_entity.type
_entity.pdbx_description
1 polymer ?
#
loop_
_entity_poly.entity_id
_entity_poly.type
_entity_poly.pdbx_seq_one_letter_code
_entity_poly.pdbx_strand_id
1 'polypeptide(L)'
;MLYSNLVYSLLINQFWAITPALPIGTPGTRPDVGFPETIPDVTFIARELVATDGFAAPERTRLNGFIQGARRFHNLYGLNPITINSVEDILNHFRTLTTPIGRIRIVSHGNDSFLFLPLFTGGLWDFGLQQDRLQAFQSSDEAGLRFLISGSPPNDPLLVDGVAQIVVGIRTLNSAALTPFGLQASGMPTGDLLKFFEIINDQYQTRHGTIAINRDPPPHVLLSAAQQTTMTTSLTLIENAIRTRLIGTTISGTVVTAASLDALKTAIMGATPIDLEFMGPPFNLSPTVITDITTAMNAIPQVEADIRNAIGSGQPLFRDFLSAFVAGLRLFQPTTLRLGGTDHDVTSIQANAELEAFVFTCVDLHFLKNGPVFINGVAPTAAQKTTIRDAIIAISNMIRTRVTTATPAITTAQLNALRTAIENLPLRQSVITGGFMTLDERIFTELTAANRALQDNFRTKLNNLRGLMKAGDASRIDIRGCLVGATPSFLTVLRNFFGTATNKPTVNAPEFFQSFPFSVTTRSSTHSTNTNIQTEIDNLVSTGLSAVNITDADVSTAITDWQTMTDFDPHFDFITALFAAAASKRDFATLGWRVWRVLPAATGIPMLRMQANRIDDIDTLNLGNLIERFRIIFEVPAASAPNATVRGRLNTLQPHLATFKTKSDAVAAGPDPAALPGLAADLTTLAGSITGIAGFPAPANPLPPASNSLADIQISVTNIAAHLDTILNNELNTFFTAMQGKIAHANAKIRYWYNIGLPLLIQSSGRPTSFAVTTFVGATNATAATTLWAHALRSWMRVQWKGTAAQATAMNATISALAIGTDAQRGNVSQVAMLSEQDPIDVPTTDAGVCPMQAYNDHLVTRP
;
A
#
# COMPACT_ATOMS: atom_id res chain seq x y z
N MET A 1 21.21 -1.49 -29.97
CA MET A 1 20.32 -1.05 -28.87
C MET A 1 18.92 -0.59 -29.29
N LEU A 2 18.57 -0.45 -30.59
CA LEU A 2 17.24 0.03 -31.04
C LEU A 2 16.34 -1.00 -31.74
N TYR A 3 16.76 -2.27 -31.88
CA TYR A 3 15.98 -3.31 -32.58
C TYR A 3 15.34 -4.36 -31.65
N SER A 4 15.58 -4.30 -30.34
CA SER A 4 15.00 -5.23 -29.34
C SER A 4 13.57 -4.88 -28.92
N ASN A 5 13.12 -3.63 -29.10
CA ASN A 5 11.82 -3.16 -28.62
C ASN A 5 10.64 -3.43 -29.58
N LEU A 6 10.89 -3.56 -30.89
CA LEU A 6 9.81 -3.62 -31.89
C LEU A 6 9.15 -5.01 -32.00
N VAL A 7 9.89 -6.07 -31.69
CA VAL A 7 9.38 -7.46 -31.71
C VAL A 7 8.74 -7.83 -30.37
N TYR A 8 9.16 -7.18 -29.27
CA TYR A 8 8.59 -7.34 -27.92
C TYR A 8 7.15 -6.79 -27.83
N SER A 9 6.84 -5.70 -28.55
CA SER A 9 5.50 -5.10 -28.60
C SER A 9 4.47 -5.89 -29.43
N LEU A 10 4.91 -6.65 -30.44
CA LEU A 10 4.02 -7.43 -31.33
C LEU A 10 3.56 -8.76 -30.70
N LEU A 11 4.39 -9.38 -29.86
CA LEU A 11 4.08 -10.66 -29.19
C LEU A 11 3.07 -10.50 -28.04
N ILE A 12 2.99 -9.32 -27.44
CA ILE A 12 2.18 -9.07 -26.24
C ILE A 12 0.74 -8.68 -26.60
N ASN A 13 0.48 -8.01 -27.72
CA ASN A 13 -0.90 -7.69 -28.15
C ASN A 13 -1.80 -8.92 -28.34
N GLN A 14 -1.23 -10.12 -28.51
CA GLN A 14 -2.00 -11.38 -28.61
C GLN A 14 -2.23 -12.08 -27.26
N PHE A 15 -1.46 -11.78 -26.20
CA PHE A 15 -1.64 -12.37 -24.87
C PHE A 15 -2.94 -11.94 -24.18
N TRP A 16 -3.45 -10.77 -24.57
CA TRP A 16 -4.40 -10.02 -23.76
C TRP A 16 -5.77 -9.86 -24.42
N ALA A 17 -5.93 -10.26 -25.68
CA ALA A 17 -7.19 -10.18 -26.42
C ALA A 17 -8.20 -11.30 -26.06
N ILE A 18 -7.83 -12.27 -25.21
CA ILE A 18 -8.64 -13.48 -24.96
C ILE A 18 -8.72 -13.79 -23.47
N THR A 19 -9.60 -13.10 -22.73
CA THR A 19 -10.15 -13.63 -21.46
C THR A 19 -11.66 -13.40 -21.38
N PRO A 20 -12.47 -14.47 -21.19
CA PRO A 20 -13.88 -14.33 -20.83
C PRO A 20 -14.02 -13.92 -19.35
N ALA A 21 -15.07 -13.16 -19.05
CA ALA A 21 -15.41 -12.66 -17.71
C ALA A 21 -15.47 -13.79 -16.64
N LEU A 22 -14.90 -13.53 -15.47
CA LEU A 22 -14.81 -14.49 -14.35
C LEU A 22 -15.79 -14.18 -13.21
N PRO A 23 -16.12 -15.17 -12.36
CA PRO A 23 -17.16 -15.03 -11.33
C PRO A 23 -16.76 -14.06 -10.21
N ILE A 24 -17.82 -13.49 -9.65
CA ILE A 24 -17.90 -12.33 -8.75
C ILE A 24 -17.31 -12.65 -7.36
N GLY A 25 -16.47 -11.76 -6.85
CA GLY A 25 -16.07 -11.76 -5.45
C GLY A 25 -17.00 -10.84 -4.66
N THR A 26 -17.30 -11.17 -3.40
CA THR A 26 -18.21 -10.35 -2.59
C THR A 26 -17.61 -8.94 -2.35
N PRO A 27 -18.38 -7.84 -2.45
CA PRO A 27 -17.84 -6.49 -2.33
C PRO A 27 -17.12 -6.28 -0.97
N GLY A 28 -15.82 -6.00 -1.01
CA GLY A 28 -14.99 -5.78 0.19
C GLY A 28 -14.24 -7.01 0.69
N THR A 29 -14.32 -8.16 0.00
CA THR A 29 -13.44 -9.30 0.30
C THR A 29 -12.12 -9.16 -0.45
N ARG A 30 -11.03 -9.47 0.26
CA ARG A 30 -9.68 -9.54 -0.29
C ARG A 30 -9.64 -10.59 -1.42
N PRO A 31 -9.06 -10.31 -2.59
CA PRO A 31 -8.83 -11.34 -3.58
C PRO A 31 -7.76 -12.31 -3.07
N ASP A 32 -8.02 -13.61 -3.15
CA ASP A 32 -7.03 -14.63 -2.82
C ASP A 32 -5.72 -14.44 -3.61
N VAL A 33 -4.60 -14.84 -3.00
CA VAL A 33 -3.30 -14.94 -3.69
C VAL A 33 -3.42 -15.74 -4.99
N GLY A 34 -2.87 -15.19 -6.08
CA GLY A 34 -2.69 -15.92 -7.35
C GLY A 34 -3.79 -15.82 -8.41
N PHE A 35 -4.75 -14.89 -8.28
CA PHE A 35 -5.64 -14.56 -9.39
C PHE A 35 -4.86 -13.94 -10.57
N PRO A 36 -5.10 -14.35 -11.83
CA PRO A 36 -4.46 -13.74 -13.00
C PRO A 36 -4.75 -12.24 -13.02
N GLU A 37 -3.67 -11.47 -13.11
CA GLU A 37 -3.74 -10.02 -13.17
C GLU A 37 -4.46 -9.61 -14.46
N THR A 38 -5.66 -9.07 -14.30
CA THR A 38 -6.47 -8.54 -15.41
C THR A 38 -5.98 -7.13 -15.70
N ILE A 39 -5.72 -6.82 -16.97
CA ILE A 39 -5.16 -5.52 -17.36
C ILE A 39 -6.09 -4.39 -16.91
N PRO A 40 -5.57 -3.37 -16.21
CA PRO A 40 -6.32 -2.16 -15.97
C PRO A 40 -6.47 -1.35 -17.27
N ASP A 41 -7.63 -0.76 -17.50
CA ASP A 41 -7.84 0.18 -18.61
C ASP A 41 -6.91 1.39 -18.49
N VAL A 42 -6.57 1.76 -17.26
CA VAL A 42 -5.57 2.80 -16.96
C VAL A 42 -4.84 2.49 -15.66
N THR A 43 -3.52 2.70 -15.67
CA THR A 43 -2.68 2.66 -14.47
C THR A 43 -2.18 4.04 -14.13
N PHE A 44 -2.39 4.47 -12.91
CA PHE A 44 -1.76 5.63 -12.30
C PHE A 44 -0.67 5.19 -11.34
N ILE A 45 0.51 5.80 -11.42
CA ILE A 45 1.60 5.58 -10.48
C ILE A 45 1.97 6.93 -9.87
N ALA A 46 1.98 7.00 -8.54
CA ALA A 46 2.47 8.16 -7.81
C ALA A 46 3.87 8.58 -8.31
N ARG A 47 4.15 9.88 -8.34
CA ARG A 47 5.52 10.34 -8.61
C ARG A 47 6.49 9.92 -7.51
N GLU A 48 7.77 10.00 -7.82
CA GLU A 48 8.83 9.86 -6.83
C GLU A 48 8.78 11.03 -5.83
N LEU A 49 9.05 10.73 -4.56
CA LEU A 49 9.17 11.69 -3.48
C LEU A 49 10.48 12.46 -3.59
N VAL A 50 10.40 13.77 -3.36
CA VAL A 50 11.54 14.71 -3.41
C VAL A 50 11.77 15.34 -2.04
N ALA A 51 12.89 16.05 -1.85
CA ALA A 51 13.24 16.63 -0.56
C ALA A 51 12.21 17.62 -0.02
N THR A 52 11.52 18.34 -0.91
CA THR A 52 10.48 19.31 -0.54
C THR A 52 9.20 18.66 -0.01
N ASP A 53 9.07 17.33 -0.08
CA ASP A 53 7.92 16.60 0.47
C ASP A 53 8.07 16.28 1.97
N GLY A 54 9.16 16.72 2.63
CA GLY A 54 9.36 16.57 4.07
C GLY A 54 10.00 15.26 4.53
N PHE A 55 10.23 14.31 3.62
CA PHE A 55 10.83 13.02 3.95
C PHE A 55 12.36 13.08 4.06
N ALA A 56 12.95 12.35 5.02
CA ALA A 56 14.40 12.23 5.14
C ALA A 56 15.01 11.47 3.95
N ALA A 57 16.29 11.73 3.62
CA ALA A 57 16.93 11.12 2.45
C ALA A 57 16.87 9.57 2.41
N PRO A 58 17.12 8.84 3.52
CA PRO A 58 17.00 7.38 3.52
C PRO A 58 15.58 6.89 3.22
N GLU A 59 14.58 7.58 3.79
CA GLU A 59 13.18 7.25 3.59
C GLU A 59 12.73 7.51 2.15
N ARG A 60 13.14 8.64 1.55
CA ARG A 60 12.90 8.93 0.13
C ARG A 60 13.49 7.86 -0.77
N THR A 61 14.71 7.40 -0.52
CA THR A 61 15.34 6.35 -1.32
C THR A 61 14.54 5.05 -1.26
N ARG A 62 14.14 4.61 -0.06
CA ARG A 62 13.30 3.41 0.15
C ARG A 62 11.98 3.52 -0.61
N LEU A 63 11.27 4.63 -0.43
CA LEU A 63 9.96 4.83 -1.07
C LEU A 63 10.13 4.94 -2.60
N ASN A 64 11.11 5.68 -3.10
CA ASN A 64 11.30 5.79 -4.55
C ASN A 64 11.68 4.46 -5.21
N GLY A 65 12.39 3.56 -4.52
CA GLY A 65 12.74 2.23 -5.05
C GLY A 65 11.51 1.43 -5.51
N PHE A 66 10.47 1.33 -4.68
CA PHE A 66 9.22 0.65 -5.04
C PHE A 66 8.50 1.32 -6.22
N ILE A 67 8.40 2.65 -6.23
CA ILE A 67 7.74 3.41 -7.31
C ILE A 67 8.49 3.23 -8.63
N GLN A 68 9.83 3.25 -8.59
CA GLN A 68 10.68 2.97 -9.74
C GLN A 68 10.50 1.53 -10.25
N GLY A 69 10.44 0.55 -9.33
CA GLY A 69 10.13 -0.84 -9.66
C GLY A 69 8.79 -1.00 -10.36
N ALA A 70 7.74 -0.37 -9.83
CA ALA A 70 6.41 -0.33 -10.43
C ALA A 70 6.42 0.26 -11.85
N ARG A 71 7.11 1.39 -12.03
CA ARG A 71 7.24 2.05 -13.35
C ARG A 71 7.94 1.14 -14.35
N ARG A 72 9.07 0.56 -13.96
CA ARG A 72 9.83 -0.37 -14.80
C ARG A 72 8.98 -1.57 -15.20
N PHE A 73 8.27 -2.19 -14.25
CA PHE A 73 7.33 -3.27 -14.52
C PHE A 73 6.29 -2.82 -15.56
N HIS A 74 5.50 -1.77 -15.27
CA HIS A 74 4.41 -1.38 -16.18
C HIS A 74 4.92 -0.93 -17.56
N ASN A 75 6.10 -0.30 -17.65
CA ASN A 75 6.75 0.04 -18.92
C ASN A 75 7.21 -1.21 -19.68
N LEU A 76 7.81 -2.19 -18.99
CA LEU A 76 8.24 -3.46 -19.58
C LEU A 76 7.05 -4.23 -20.17
N TYR A 77 5.88 -4.15 -19.54
CA TYR A 77 4.65 -4.80 -19.99
C TYR A 77 3.77 -3.94 -20.91
N GLY A 78 4.24 -2.75 -21.34
CA GLY A 78 3.51 -1.88 -22.27
C GLY A 78 2.21 -1.27 -21.72
N LEU A 79 2.05 -1.23 -20.40
CA LEU A 79 0.84 -0.73 -19.72
C LEU A 79 0.79 0.81 -19.60
N ASN A 80 1.78 1.53 -20.14
CA ASN A 80 1.86 2.98 -20.27
C ASN A 80 1.32 3.75 -19.03
N PRO A 81 1.94 3.58 -17.86
CA PRO A 81 1.44 4.17 -16.62
C PRO A 81 1.49 5.70 -16.65
N ILE A 82 0.46 6.35 -16.09
CA ILE A 82 0.37 7.80 -15.94
C ILE A 82 0.97 8.19 -14.60
N THR A 83 1.88 9.17 -14.61
CA THR A 83 2.43 9.74 -13.38
C THR A 83 1.46 10.73 -12.77
N ILE A 84 1.17 10.58 -11.48
CA ILE A 84 0.27 11.49 -10.75
C ILE A 84 0.93 12.07 -9.50
N ASN A 85 0.51 13.29 -9.14
CA ASN A 85 0.90 13.96 -7.90
C ASN A 85 -0.22 13.93 -6.85
N SER A 86 -1.44 13.62 -7.26
CA SER A 86 -2.61 13.66 -6.40
C SER A 86 -3.78 12.84 -6.97
N VAL A 87 -4.85 12.70 -6.19
CA VAL A 87 -6.15 12.21 -6.69
C VAL A 87 -6.77 13.20 -7.66
N GLU A 88 -6.59 14.51 -7.46
CA GLU A 88 -7.04 15.54 -8.42
C GLU A 88 -6.48 15.30 -9.83
N ASP A 89 -5.23 14.84 -9.97
CA ASP A 89 -4.65 14.48 -11.28
C ASP A 89 -5.38 13.29 -11.92
N ILE A 90 -5.83 12.30 -11.12
CA ILE A 90 -6.68 11.20 -11.59
C ILE A 90 -8.01 11.77 -12.09
N LEU A 91 -8.66 12.64 -11.31
CA LEU A 91 -9.94 13.24 -11.70
C LEU A 91 -9.80 14.08 -12.99
N ASN A 92 -8.69 14.80 -13.14
CA ASN A 92 -8.37 15.59 -14.33
C ASN A 92 -8.23 14.71 -15.58
N HIS A 93 -7.67 13.50 -15.46
CA HIS A 93 -7.61 12.55 -16.56
C HIS A 93 -9.01 12.14 -17.05
N PHE A 94 -9.94 11.93 -16.13
CA PHE A 94 -11.29 11.47 -16.47
C PHE A 94 -12.28 12.59 -16.81
N ARG A 95 -11.93 13.87 -16.65
CA ARG A 95 -12.89 14.98 -16.74
C ARG A 95 -13.62 15.10 -18.09
N THR A 96 -13.02 14.61 -19.17
CA THR A 96 -13.61 14.65 -20.53
C THR A 96 -14.03 13.29 -21.05
N LEU A 97 -13.79 12.21 -20.29
CA LEU A 97 -14.16 10.87 -20.71
C LEU A 97 -15.66 10.65 -20.47
N THR A 98 -16.31 10.00 -21.43
CA THR A 98 -17.74 9.64 -21.40
C THR A 98 -17.96 8.13 -21.43
N THR A 99 -16.94 7.37 -21.80
CA THR A 99 -17.02 5.91 -21.88
C THR A 99 -16.84 5.30 -20.49
N PRO A 100 -17.73 4.38 -20.07
CA PRO A 100 -17.58 3.69 -18.80
C PRO A 100 -16.22 3.00 -18.65
N ILE A 101 -15.63 3.07 -17.46
CA ILE A 101 -14.32 2.49 -17.15
C ILE A 101 -14.50 1.12 -16.47
N GLY A 102 -13.82 0.10 -16.96
CA GLY A 102 -13.84 -1.24 -16.39
C GLY A 102 -12.87 -1.39 -15.23
N ARG A 103 -11.64 -0.88 -15.34
CA ARG A 103 -10.62 -1.09 -14.30
C ARG A 103 -9.60 0.03 -14.23
N ILE A 104 -9.44 0.60 -13.03
CA ILE A 104 -8.41 1.57 -12.69
C ILE A 104 -7.40 0.90 -11.77
N ARG A 105 -6.11 1.17 -11.98
CA ARG A 105 -5.06 0.84 -11.02
C ARG A 105 -4.40 2.09 -10.49
N ILE A 106 -4.20 2.13 -9.18
CA ILE A 106 -3.46 3.21 -8.50
C ILE A 106 -2.31 2.57 -7.74
N VAL A 107 -1.09 2.90 -8.12
CA VAL A 107 0.14 2.45 -7.46
C VAL A 107 0.75 3.60 -6.67
N SER A 108 0.88 3.42 -5.37
CA SER A 108 1.47 4.40 -4.45
C SER A 108 2.01 3.69 -3.21
N HIS A 109 2.83 4.38 -2.43
CA HIS A 109 3.07 3.94 -1.06
C HIS A 109 1.81 4.05 -0.22
N GLY A 110 1.75 3.25 0.83
CA GLY A 110 0.75 3.40 1.86
C GLY A 110 1.03 2.52 3.06
N ASN A 111 0.05 2.47 3.94
CA ASN A 111 -0.07 1.52 5.04
C ASN A 111 -1.55 1.13 5.17
N ASP A 112 -1.91 0.42 6.23
CA ASP A 112 -3.22 -0.16 6.48
C ASP A 112 -4.43 0.74 6.16
N SER A 113 -4.37 2.03 6.51
CA SER A 113 -5.47 3.01 6.36
C SER A 113 -5.04 4.34 5.70
N PHE A 114 -3.88 4.33 5.03
CA PHE A 114 -3.25 5.51 4.47
C PHE A 114 -2.66 5.22 3.08
N LEU A 115 -2.85 6.16 2.14
CA LEU A 115 -2.12 6.18 0.88
C LEU A 115 -1.24 7.43 0.86
N PHE A 116 0.07 7.30 0.62
CA PHE A 116 0.99 8.43 0.40
C PHE A 116 0.72 9.06 -0.98
N LEU A 117 -0.45 9.69 -1.11
CA LEU A 117 -0.90 10.38 -2.31
C LEU A 117 -1.77 11.56 -1.85
N PRO A 118 -1.41 12.81 -2.12
CA PRO A 118 -2.27 13.95 -1.78
C PRO A 118 -3.66 13.86 -2.44
N LEU A 119 -4.70 14.38 -1.76
CA LEU A 119 -6.02 14.51 -2.38
C LEU A 119 -6.02 15.57 -3.50
N PHE A 120 -5.32 16.68 -3.29
CA PHE A 120 -5.24 17.82 -4.19
C PHE A 120 -3.80 18.07 -4.65
N THR A 121 -3.62 18.60 -5.85
CA THR A 121 -2.28 18.87 -6.39
C THR A 121 -1.58 19.97 -5.57
N GLY A 122 -0.31 19.80 -5.23
CA GLY A 122 0.39 20.70 -4.31
C GLY A 122 -0.05 20.58 -2.84
N GLY A 123 -0.87 19.58 -2.49
CA GLY A 123 -1.00 19.11 -1.12
C GLY A 123 0.25 18.36 -0.64
N LEU A 124 0.31 18.09 0.66
CA LEU A 124 1.43 17.45 1.32
C LEU A 124 1.33 15.92 1.27
N TRP A 125 2.47 15.29 1.03
CA TRP A 125 2.57 13.83 0.88
C TRP A 125 2.54 13.08 2.21
N ASP A 126 3.06 13.68 3.28
CA ASP A 126 2.97 13.17 4.66
C ASP A 126 1.53 13.24 5.21
N PHE A 127 0.66 14.09 4.64
CA PHE A 127 -0.78 14.11 4.94
C PHE A 127 -1.58 13.05 4.18
N GLY A 128 -1.18 12.72 2.94
CA GLY A 128 -1.73 11.65 2.10
C GLY A 128 -3.27 11.57 2.00
N LEU A 129 -3.76 10.39 1.61
CA LEU A 129 -5.18 10.02 1.70
C LEU A 129 -5.41 9.26 3.00
N GLN A 130 -6.06 9.93 3.94
CA GLN A 130 -6.56 9.33 5.18
C GLN A 130 -8.04 8.97 5.04
N GLN A 131 -8.47 7.95 5.79
CA GLN A 131 -9.87 7.50 5.80
C GLN A 131 -10.84 8.66 6.10
N ASP A 132 -10.62 9.39 7.19
CA ASP A 132 -11.58 10.40 7.66
C ASP A 132 -11.63 11.61 6.72
N ARG A 133 -10.47 11.98 6.16
CA ARG A 133 -10.37 13.01 5.12
C ARG A 133 -11.17 12.64 3.88
N LEU A 134 -11.00 11.41 3.38
CA LEU A 134 -11.76 10.91 2.24
C LEU A 134 -13.25 10.85 2.55
N GLN A 135 -13.65 10.44 3.76
CA GLN A 135 -15.04 10.40 4.18
C GLN A 135 -15.66 11.81 4.25
N ALA A 136 -14.92 12.78 4.78
CA ALA A 136 -15.35 14.18 4.82
C ALA A 136 -15.60 14.72 3.41
N PHE A 137 -14.61 14.63 2.50
CA PHE A 137 -14.78 15.05 1.10
C PHE A 137 -15.73 14.15 0.30
N GLN A 138 -15.97 12.91 0.69
CA GLN A 138 -17.01 12.08 0.09
C GLN A 138 -18.38 12.71 0.33
N SER A 139 -18.63 13.18 1.56
CA SER A 139 -19.91 13.74 1.99
C SER A 139 -20.23 15.10 1.35
N SER A 140 -19.30 16.05 1.39
CA SER A 140 -19.42 17.37 0.76
C SER A 140 -18.08 18.11 0.76
N ASP A 141 -17.95 19.15 -0.07
CA ASP A 141 -16.76 20.01 -0.05
C ASP A 141 -16.69 20.82 1.26
N GLU A 142 -17.85 21.24 1.79
CA GLU A 142 -17.96 21.88 3.10
C GLU A 142 -17.36 20.99 4.20
N ALA A 143 -17.81 19.75 4.32
CA ALA A 143 -17.32 18.83 5.35
C ALA A 143 -15.81 18.56 5.20
N GLY A 144 -15.32 18.44 3.96
CA GLY A 144 -13.90 18.30 3.68
C GLY A 144 -13.07 19.50 4.13
N LEU A 145 -13.51 20.72 3.83
CA LEU A 145 -12.82 21.95 4.29
C LEU A 145 -12.88 22.11 5.81
N ARG A 146 -14.03 21.82 6.44
CA ARG A 146 -14.15 21.82 7.90
C ARG A 146 -13.15 20.84 8.53
N PHE A 147 -13.07 19.61 8.00
CA PHE A 147 -12.11 18.61 8.45
C PHE A 147 -10.65 19.08 8.33
N LEU A 148 -10.27 19.76 7.24
CA LEU A 148 -8.92 20.30 7.09
C LEU A 148 -8.58 21.37 8.13
N ILE A 149 -9.57 22.14 8.59
CA ILE A 149 -9.37 23.23 9.57
C ILE A 149 -9.34 22.68 10.99
N SER A 150 -10.31 21.84 11.37
CA SER A 150 -10.51 21.44 12.77
C SER A 150 -10.04 20.02 13.11
N GLY A 151 -9.73 19.20 12.10
CA GLY A 151 -9.47 17.76 12.27
C GLY A 151 -10.65 16.96 12.84
N SER A 152 -11.83 17.58 12.98
CA SER A 152 -12.96 17.08 13.76
C SER A 152 -14.24 17.04 12.91
N PRO A 153 -15.34 16.39 13.38
CA PRO A 153 -16.59 16.29 12.65
C PRO A 153 -17.19 17.66 12.27
N PRO A 154 -18.00 17.74 11.20
CA PRO A 154 -18.46 18.99 10.60
C PRO A 154 -19.48 19.81 11.42
N ASN A 155 -19.81 19.38 12.64
CA ASN A 155 -20.91 19.96 13.43
C ASN A 155 -20.45 20.93 14.53
N ASP A 156 -19.16 21.00 14.83
CA ASP A 156 -18.64 21.96 15.82
C ASP A 156 -18.25 23.28 15.12
N PRO A 157 -18.42 24.43 15.78
CA PRO A 157 -17.89 25.70 15.29
C PRO A 157 -16.39 25.57 15.06
N LEU A 158 -15.87 26.13 13.96
CA LEU A 158 -14.48 25.87 13.58
C LEU A 158 -13.50 26.52 14.53
N LEU A 159 -13.83 27.65 15.15
CA LEU A 159 -12.91 28.37 16.04
C LEU A 159 -13.43 28.45 17.48
N VAL A 160 -14.45 29.29 17.71
CA VAL A 160 -15.05 29.58 19.02
C VAL A 160 -16.53 29.84 18.81
N ASP A 161 -17.40 29.41 19.73
CA ASP A 161 -18.81 29.81 19.68
C ASP A 161 -18.98 31.26 20.15
N GLY A 162 -19.11 32.17 19.17
CA GLY A 162 -19.40 33.58 19.36
C GLY A 162 -20.81 33.98 18.92
N VAL A 163 -21.68 33.01 18.62
CA VAL A 163 -22.95 33.29 17.93
C VAL A 163 -23.89 34.12 18.81
N ALA A 164 -23.93 33.83 20.13
CA ALA A 164 -24.76 34.58 21.07
C ALA A 164 -24.37 36.06 21.14
N GLN A 165 -23.07 36.33 21.27
CA GLN A 165 -22.49 37.67 21.30
C GLN A 165 -22.78 38.42 20.00
N ILE A 166 -22.61 37.77 18.84
CA ILE A 166 -22.94 38.37 17.54
C ILE A 166 -24.42 38.73 17.44
N VAL A 167 -25.32 37.83 17.83
CA VAL A 167 -26.77 38.09 17.74
C VAL A 167 -27.17 39.24 18.66
N VAL A 168 -26.68 39.27 19.90
CA VAL A 168 -26.96 40.34 20.86
C VAL A 168 -26.41 41.68 20.37
N GLY A 169 -25.13 41.70 19.96
CA GLY A 169 -24.48 42.91 19.45
C GLY A 169 -25.18 43.48 18.22
N ILE A 170 -25.47 42.65 17.22
CA ILE A 170 -26.19 43.10 16.02
C ILE A 170 -27.62 43.52 16.31
N ARG A 171 -28.28 42.93 17.32
CA ARG A 171 -29.60 43.40 17.75
C ARG A 171 -29.55 44.85 18.24
N THR A 172 -28.49 45.23 18.95
CA THR A 172 -28.27 46.60 19.43
C THR A 172 -27.85 47.54 18.30
N LEU A 173 -26.95 47.12 17.42
CA LEU A 173 -26.35 47.97 16.39
C LEU A 173 -27.22 48.13 15.15
N ASN A 174 -27.84 47.04 14.69
CA ASN A 174 -28.53 46.95 13.42
C ASN A 174 -29.61 45.84 13.43
N SER A 175 -30.62 46.01 14.28
CA SER A 175 -31.74 45.06 14.41
C SER A 175 -32.46 44.77 13.08
N ALA A 176 -32.45 45.71 12.13
CA ALA A 176 -33.03 45.53 10.81
C ALA A 176 -32.39 44.37 10.03
N ALA A 177 -31.08 44.15 10.16
CA ALA A 177 -30.37 43.05 9.52
C ALA A 177 -30.82 41.65 10.03
N LEU A 178 -31.40 41.58 11.23
CA LEU A 178 -31.91 40.34 11.83
C LEU A 178 -33.39 40.07 11.53
N THR A 179 -34.10 41.06 10.97
CA THR A 179 -35.55 40.98 10.73
C THR A 179 -35.94 39.84 9.78
N PRO A 180 -35.23 39.58 8.65
CA PRO A 180 -35.56 38.46 7.75
C PRO A 180 -35.48 37.08 8.39
N PHE A 181 -34.86 36.97 9.57
CA PHE A 181 -34.65 35.73 10.30
C PHE A 181 -35.49 35.64 11.57
N GLY A 182 -36.24 36.70 11.92
CA GLY A 182 -37.04 36.78 13.14
C GLY A 182 -36.22 36.89 14.44
N LEU A 183 -34.97 37.39 14.37
CA LEU A 183 -34.04 37.47 15.51
C LEU A 183 -33.88 38.88 16.09
N GLN A 184 -34.61 39.86 15.56
CA GLN A 184 -34.47 41.28 15.87
C GLN A 184 -34.89 41.66 17.30
N ALA A 185 -35.67 40.82 17.99
CA ALA A 185 -36.14 41.08 19.34
C ALA A 185 -35.59 40.07 20.36
N SER A 186 -35.61 38.78 20.03
CA SER A 186 -35.15 37.68 20.89
C SER A 186 -34.79 36.44 20.06
N GLY A 187 -34.39 35.35 20.72
CA GLY A 187 -34.10 34.07 20.08
C GLY A 187 -32.66 33.91 19.60
N MET A 188 -32.36 32.70 19.13
CA MET A 188 -31.07 32.27 18.58
C MET A 188 -31.28 31.55 17.24
N PRO A 189 -30.33 31.64 16.30
CA PRO A 189 -30.39 30.90 15.04
C PRO A 189 -30.30 29.38 15.31
N THR A 190 -30.91 28.58 14.42
CA THR A 190 -30.87 27.10 14.48
C THR A 190 -30.61 26.52 13.08
N GLY A 191 -30.25 25.23 13.01
CA GLY A 191 -30.06 24.53 11.73
C GLY A 191 -28.99 25.16 10.83
N ASP A 192 -29.26 25.28 9.52
CA ASP A 192 -28.32 25.91 8.57
C ASP A 192 -28.11 27.42 8.85
N LEU A 193 -29.08 28.10 9.49
CA LEU A 193 -28.89 29.49 9.88
C LEU A 193 -27.86 29.61 11.00
N LEU A 194 -27.88 28.71 11.98
CA LEU A 194 -26.84 28.66 13.01
C LEU A 194 -25.46 28.44 12.37
N LYS A 195 -25.34 27.47 11.46
CA LYS A 195 -24.10 27.22 10.71
C LYS A 195 -23.62 28.43 9.90
N PHE A 196 -24.55 29.23 9.39
CA PHE A 196 -24.22 30.50 8.73
C PHE A 196 -23.67 31.52 9.74
N PHE A 197 -24.27 31.68 10.92
CA PHE A 197 -23.70 32.54 11.96
C PHE A 197 -22.33 32.06 12.43
N GLU A 198 -22.14 30.75 12.61
CA GLU A 198 -20.84 30.15 12.96
C GLU A 198 -19.78 30.48 11.91
N ILE A 199 -20.06 30.27 10.62
CA ILE A 199 -19.05 30.55 9.57
C ILE A 199 -18.76 32.03 9.40
N ILE A 200 -19.76 32.91 9.59
CA ILE A 200 -19.53 34.36 9.59
C ILE A 200 -18.74 34.78 10.83
N ASN A 201 -18.98 34.16 11.99
CA ASN A 201 -18.12 34.31 13.16
C ASN A 201 -16.69 33.88 12.83
N ASP A 202 -16.48 32.73 12.20
CA ASP A 202 -15.13 32.27 11.85
C ASP A 202 -14.42 33.23 10.88
N GLN A 203 -15.15 33.82 9.92
CA GLN A 203 -14.62 34.87 9.05
C GLN A 203 -14.30 36.15 9.84
N TYR A 204 -15.19 36.52 10.76
CA TYR A 204 -14.98 37.64 11.66
C TYR A 204 -13.74 37.43 12.51
N GLN A 205 -13.54 36.25 13.11
CA GLN A 205 -12.36 35.90 13.89
C GLN A 205 -11.10 35.79 13.03
N THR A 206 -11.20 35.32 11.79
CA THR A 206 -10.06 35.34 10.85
C THR A 206 -9.61 36.77 10.54
N ARG A 207 -10.58 37.70 10.40
CA ARG A 207 -10.31 39.10 10.09
C ARG A 207 -9.93 39.93 11.32
N HIS A 208 -10.53 39.66 12.47
CA HIS A 208 -10.50 40.50 13.68
C HIS A 208 -9.96 39.78 14.93
N GLY A 209 -9.97 38.45 14.97
CA GLY A 209 -9.54 37.62 16.11
C GLY A 209 -8.11 37.09 16.00
N THR A 210 -7.75 36.21 16.95
CA THR A 210 -6.45 35.50 17.02
C THR A 210 -6.62 34.03 16.67
N ILE A 211 -6.43 33.72 15.40
CA ILE A 211 -6.04 32.37 15.01
C ILE A 211 -4.51 32.32 15.13
N ALA A 212 -4.01 31.46 16.02
CA ALA A 212 -2.59 31.26 16.22
C ALA A 212 -2.10 30.08 15.37
N ILE A 213 -0.86 30.16 14.89
CA ILE A 213 -0.20 29.03 14.21
C ILE A 213 0.65 28.28 15.23
N ASN A 214 0.52 26.96 15.25
CA ASN A 214 1.38 26.10 16.05
C ASN A 214 2.74 26.04 15.38
N ARG A 215 3.77 26.50 16.09
CA ARG A 215 5.15 26.35 15.66
C ARG A 215 5.88 25.54 16.71
N ASP A 216 6.57 24.51 16.25
CA ASP A 216 7.52 23.77 17.07
C ASP A 216 8.95 24.18 16.67
N PRO A 217 9.75 24.79 17.56
CA PRO A 217 9.39 25.22 18.92
C PRO A 217 8.58 26.54 18.95
N PRO A 218 7.88 26.85 20.07
CA PRO A 218 7.23 28.14 20.30
C PRO A 218 8.19 29.33 20.11
N PRO A 219 7.71 30.55 19.80
CA PRO A 219 6.35 31.06 20.05
C PRO A 219 5.37 30.87 18.89
N HIS A 220 4.08 30.90 19.24
CA HIS A 220 3.00 30.95 18.25
C HIS A 220 3.02 32.29 17.50
N VAL A 221 2.63 32.26 16.23
CA VAL A 221 2.53 33.48 15.40
C VAL A 221 1.11 33.70 14.93
N LEU A 222 0.76 34.96 14.69
CA LEU A 222 -0.47 35.30 13.99
C LEU A 222 -0.42 34.82 12.54
N LEU A 223 -1.59 34.58 11.95
CA LEU A 223 -1.70 34.33 10.52
C LEU A 223 -1.07 35.47 9.72
N SER A 224 -0.15 35.13 8.81
CA SER A 224 0.32 36.06 7.78
C SER A 224 -0.82 36.50 6.87
N ALA A 225 -0.66 37.60 6.14
CA ALA A 225 -1.67 38.07 5.18
C ALA A 225 -2.05 37.01 4.13
N ALA A 226 -1.08 36.20 3.68
CA ALA A 226 -1.34 35.09 2.77
C ALA A 226 -2.18 33.99 3.43
N GLN A 227 -1.84 33.58 4.65
CA GLN A 227 -2.61 32.59 5.42
C GLN A 227 -4.03 33.07 5.74
N GLN A 228 -4.20 34.35 6.08
CA GLN A 228 -5.53 34.95 6.25
C GLN A 228 -6.35 34.90 4.96
N THR A 229 -5.72 35.17 3.82
CA THR A 229 -6.37 35.09 2.50
C THR A 229 -6.79 33.66 2.18
N THR A 230 -5.91 32.67 2.43
CA THR A 230 -6.21 31.25 2.25
C THR A 230 -7.38 30.82 3.15
N MET A 231 -7.34 31.15 4.44
CA MET A 231 -8.43 30.83 5.37
C MET A 231 -9.75 31.48 4.95
N THR A 232 -9.73 32.78 4.64
CA THR A 232 -10.92 33.52 4.19
C THR A 232 -11.53 32.90 2.94
N THR A 233 -10.70 32.44 2.00
CA THR A 233 -11.15 31.74 0.80
C THR A 233 -11.86 30.43 1.15
N SER A 234 -11.26 29.62 2.04
CA SER A 234 -11.87 28.36 2.51
C SER A 234 -13.21 28.59 3.20
N LEU A 235 -13.27 29.57 4.11
CA LEU A 235 -14.50 29.91 4.84
C LEU A 235 -15.58 30.47 3.91
N THR A 236 -15.21 31.20 2.85
CA THR A 236 -16.15 31.67 1.82
C THR A 236 -16.72 30.51 1.00
N LEU A 237 -15.93 29.48 0.70
CA LEU A 237 -16.43 28.27 0.02
C LEU A 237 -17.43 27.51 0.90
N ILE A 238 -17.15 27.38 2.21
CA ILE A 238 -18.09 26.80 3.18
C ILE A 238 -19.37 27.64 3.27
N GLU A 239 -19.23 28.96 3.40
CA GLU A 239 -20.35 29.90 3.42
C GLU A 239 -21.24 29.73 2.20
N ASN A 240 -20.68 29.70 0.99
CA ASN A 240 -21.45 29.54 -0.25
C ASN A 240 -22.26 28.23 -0.28
N ALA A 241 -21.71 27.14 0.27
CA ALA A 241 -22.43 25.87 0.39
C ALA A 241 -23.64 25.99 1.35
N ILE A 242 -23.48 26.70 2.48
CA ILE A 242 -24.56 26.96 3.44
C ILE A 242 -25.61 27.90 2.83
N ARG A 243 -25.19 28.99 2.15
CA ARG A 243 -26.09 29.94 1.47
C ARG A 243 -27.00 29.24 0.47
N THR A 244 -26.48 28.28 -0.29
CA THR A 244 -27.27 27.49 -1.26
C THR A 244 -28.39 26.70 -0.59
N ARG A 245 -28.22 26.26 0.66
CA ARG A 245 -29.26 25.58 1.44
C ARG A 245 -30.26 26.53 2.09
N LEU A 246 -29.83 27.76 2.42
CA LEU A 246 -30.68 28.78 3.06
C LEU A 246 -31.54 29.56 2.06
N ILE A 247 -31.02 29.92 0.89
CA ILE A 247 -31.72 30.75 -0.08
C ILE A 247 -33.00 30.05 -0.56
N GLY A 248 -34.13 30.74 -0.48
CA GLY A 248 -35.45 30.21 -0.83
C GLY A 248 -36.17 29.48 0.32
N THR A 249 -35.49 29.22 1.45
CA THR A 249 -36.15 28.69 2.65
C THR A 249 -36.98 29.79 3.34
N THR A 250 -38.03 29.40 4.05
CA THR A 250 -38.84 30.34 4.85
C THR A 250 -38.46 30.22 6.33
N ILE A 251 -37.99 31.32 6.92
CA ILE A 251 -37.66 31.42 8.34
C ILE A 251 -38.53 32.52 8.94
N SER A 252 -39.25 32.21 10.02
CA SER A 252 -40.14 33.17 10.70
C SER A 252 -41.12 33.87 9.74
N GLY A 253 -41.62 33.14 8.74
CA GLY A 253 -42.57 33.65 7.73
C GLY A 253 -41.94 34.48 6.59
N THR A 254 -40.62 34.68 6.58
CA THR A 254 -39.91 35.43 5.53
C THR A 254 -39.06 34.49 4.68
N VAL A 255 -39.10 34.65 3.35
CA VAL A 255 -38.22 33.90 2.44
C VAL A 255 -36.81 34.49 2.53
N VAL A 256 -35.83 33.65 2.87
CA VAL A 256 -34.43 34.04 2.92
C VAL A 256 -33.91 34.26 1.50
N THR A 257 -33.33 35.44 1.27
CA THR A 257 -32.75 35.83 -0.02
C THR A 257 -31.23 35.95 0.07
N ALA A 258 -30.54 35.94 -1.07
CA ALA A 258 -29.11 36.24 -1.12
C ALA A 258 -28.81 37.60 -0.47
N ALA A 259 -29.62 38.63 -0.78
CA ALA A 259 -29.48 39.98 -0.27
C ALA A 259 -29.65 40.08 1.25
N SER A 260 -30.58 39.33 1.85
CA SER A 260 -30.72 39.31 3.32
C SER A 260 -29.51 38.69 4.02
N LEU A 261 -28.91 37.64 3.43
CA LEU A 261 -27.69 37.03 3.96
C LEU A 261 -26.48 37.97 3.80
N ASP A 262 -26.38 38.67 2.67
CA ASP A 262 -25.32 39.67 2.43
C ASP A 262 -25.44 40.87 3.39
N ALA A 263 -26.66 41.34 3.66
CA ALA A 263 -26.93 42.41 4.61
C ALA A 263 -26.53 42.00 6.05
N LEU A 264 -26.89 40.78 6.47
CA LEU A 264 -26.47 40.23 7.76
C LEU A 264 -24.96 40.11 7.87
N LYS A 265 -24.30 39.50 6.87
CA LYS A 265 -22.84 39.40 6.81
C LYS A 265 -22.18 40.78 6.87
N THR A 266 -22.68 41.74 6.13
CA THR A 266 -22.15 43.12 6.12
C THR A 266 -22.28 43.77 7.49
N ALA A 267 -23.41 43.59 8.18
CA ALA A 267 -23.61 44.10 9.53
C ALA A 267 -22.62 43.47 10.52
N ILE A 268 -22.43 42.15 10.49
CA ILE A 268 -21.49 41.45 11.37
C ILE A 268 -20.04 41.87 11.08
N MET A 269 -19.63 41.85 9.81
CA MET A 269 -18.25 42.17 9.41
C MET A 269 -17.91 43.66 9.53
N GLY A 270 -18.91 44.53 9.70
CA GLY A 270 -18.75 45.97 9.91
C GLY A 270 -18.66 46.37 11.38
N ALA A 271 -19.08 45.51 12.30
CA ALA A 271 -19.04 45.75 13.74
C ALA A 271 -17.61 45.59 14.30
N THR A 272 -17.28 46.35 15.35
CA THR A 272 -16.03 46.15 16.10
C THR A 272 -16.18 45.05 17.14
N PRO A 273 -15.09 44.49 17.71
CA PRO A 273 -15.20 43.47 18.76
C PRO A 273 -15.96 43.96 20.00
N ILE A 274 -15.92 45.27 20.24
CA ILE A 274 -16.67 45.93 21.30
C ILE A 274 -18.16 45.93 20.98
N ASP A 275 -18.52 46.30 19.76
CA ASP A 275 -19.92 46.37 19.32
C ASP A 275 -20.63 45.01 19.41
N LEU A 276 -19.86 43.92 19.26
CA LEU A 276 -20.33 42.54 19.38
C LEU A 276 -20.18 41.95 20.78
N GLU A 277 -19.87 42.74 21.82
CA GLU A 277 -19.74 42.29 23.22
C GLU A 277 -18.69 41.19 23.48
N PHE A 278 -17.75 40.95 22.56
CA PHE A 278 -16.67 39.97 22.79
C PHE A 278 -15.78 40.34 23.99
N MET A 279 -15.74 41.62 24.34
CA MET A 279 -15.00 42.18 25.48
C MET A 279 -15.84 42.34 26.76
N GLY A 280 -17.04 41.75 26.80
CA GLY A 280 -18.02 42.00 27.85
C GLY A 280 -18.72 43.36 27.69
N PRO A 281 -19.63 43.70 28.61
CA PRO A 281 -20.39 44.93 28.54
C PRO A 281 -19.49 46.17 28.74
N PRO A 282 -19.83 47.31 28.12
CA PRO A 282 -19.13 48.57 28.36
C PRO A 282 -19.04 48.95 29.84
N PHE A 283 -17.86 49.36 30.29
CA PHE A 283 -17.68 49.87 31.66
C PHE A 283 -17.91 51.38 31.68
N ASN A 284 -18.96 51.82 32.35
CA ASN A 284 -19.35 53.23 32.38
C ASN A 284 -18.95 53.89 33.70
N LEU A 285 -17.99 54.81 33.63
CA LEU A 285 -17.46 55.57 34.75
C LEU A 285 -18.40 56.73 35.13
N SER A 286 -18.30 57.14 36.41
CA SER A 286 -19.02 58.31 36.94
C SER A 286 -18.71 59.58 36.10
N PRO A 287 -19.69 60.48 35.90
CA PRO A 287 -19.43 61.79 35.30
C PRO A 287 -18.35 62.62 36.04
N THR A 288 -18.14 62.38 37.34
CA THR A 288 -17.17 63.11 38.19
C THR A 288 -15.76 62.51 38.18
N VAL A 289 -15.55 61.36 37.53
CA VAL A 289 -14.33 60.53 37.65
C VAL A 289 -13.03 61.32 37.42
N ILE A 290 -13.03 62.27 36.47
CA ILE A 290 -11.84 63.07 36.14
C ILE A 290 -11.49 64.06 37.24
N THR A 291 -12.50 64.71 37.82
CA THR A 291 -12.34 65.65 38.93
C THR A 291 -11.87 64.92 40.19
N ASP A 292 -12.45 63.74 40.45
CA ASP A 292 -12.12 62.93 41.62
C ASP A 292 -10.68 62.39 41.50
N ILE A 293 -10.28 61.88 40.33
CA ILE A 293 -8.90 61.43 40.07
C ILE A 293 -7.90 62.57 40.23
N THR A 294 -8.19 63.75 39.67
CA THR A 294 -7.29 64.91 39.77
C THR A 294 -7.08 65.31 41.23
N THR A 295 -8.14 65.26 42.04
CA THR A 295 -8.08 65.56 43.47
C THR A 295 -7.20 64.54 44.21
N ALA A 296 -7.43 63.24 43.98
CA ALA A 296 -6.66 62.17 44.60
C ALA A 296 -5.17 62.18 44.19
N MET A 297 -4.87 62.47 42.92
CA MET A 297 -3.51 62.52 42.39
C MET A 297 -2.69 63.71 42.92
N ASN A 298 -3.35 64.80 43.34
CA ASN A 298 -2.70 65.98 43.93
C ASN A 298 -2.48 65.86 45.45
N ALA A 299 -3.04 64.83 46.12
CA ALA A 299 -2.82 64.60 47.54
C ALA A 299 -1.37 64.18 47.82
N ILE A 300 -0.81 64.66 48.94
CA ILE A 300 0.55 64.32 49.40
C ILE A 300 0.47 63.75 50.82
N PRO A 301 0.82 62.46 51.06
CA PRO A 301 1.20 61.47 50.05
C PRO A 301 -0.02 61.00 49.23
N GLN A 302 0.23 60.53 48.00
CA GLN A 302 -0.79 59.83 47.23
C GLN A 302 -1.13 58.50 47.91
N VAL A 303 -2.41 58.18 48.04
CA VAL A 303 -2.91 56.95 48.68
C VAL A 303 -3.63 56.09 47.64
N GLU A 304 -3.25 54.82 47.52
CA GLU A 304 -3.84 53.90 46.54
C GLU A 304 -5.37 53.80 46.66
N ALA A 305 -5.89 53.69 47.89
CA ALA A 305 -7.32 53.56 48.14
C ALA A 305 -8.10 54.77 47.62
N ASP A 306 -7.56 55.98 47.80
CA ASP A 306 -8.21 57.22 47.34
C ASP A 306 -8.25 57.29 45.81
N ILE A 307 -7.17 56.89 45.13
CA ILE A 307 -7.13 56.85 43.66
C ILE A 307 -8.09 55.77 43.11
N ARG A 308 -8.16 54.59 43.73
CA ARG A 308 -9.11 53.53 43.32
C ARG A 308 -10.56 53.94 43.55
N ASN A 309 -10.86 54.59 44.66
CA ASN A 309 -12.20 55.11 44.95
C ASN A 309 -12.59 56.21 43.95
N ALA A 310 -11.64 57.08 43.57
CA ALA A 310 -11.84 58.10 42.56
C ALA A 310 -12.15 57.52 41.16
N ILE A 311 -11.59 56.34 40.82
CA ILE A 311 -11.90 55.65 39.55
C ILE A 311 -13.31 55.00 39.60
N GLY A 312 -13.79 54.55 40.77
CA GLY A 312 -15.22 54.27 40.98
C GLY A 312 -15.60 52.91 41.57
N SER A 313 -14.66 52.03 41.93
CA SER A 313 -15.02 50.66 42.40
C SER A 313 -14.23 50.15 43.60
N GLY A 314 -13.17 50.85 44.04
CA GLY A 314 -12.27 50.34 45.10
C GLY A 314 -11.54 49.03 44.75
N GLN A 315 -11.78 48.47 43.57
CA GLN A 315 -11.33 47.18 43.06
C GLN A 315 -10.89 47.33 41.59
N PRO A 316 -10.13 46.38 41.01
CA PRO A 316 -9.85 46.39 39.57
C PRO A 316 -11.12 46.36 38.73
N LEU A 317 -11.10 47.02 37.56
CA LEU A 317 -12.27 47.17 36.70
C LEU A 317 -12.60 45.89 35.92
N PHE A 318 -11.58 45.14 35.52
CA PHE A 318 -11.71 44.01 34.59
C PHE A 318 -11.16 42.69 35.17
N ARG A 319 -11.64 42.31 36.35
CA ARG A 319 -11.14 41.13 37.10
C ARG A 319 -11.31 39.81 36.36
N ASP A 320 -12.37 39.66 35.58
CA ASP A 320 -12.73 38.38 34.95
C ASP A 320 -11.82 38.00 33.76
N PHE A 321 -10.91 38.91 33.35
CA PHE A 321 -10.06 38.72 32.18
C PHE A 321 -8.66 38.17 32.48
N LEU A 322 -8.28 37.98 33.75
CA LEU A 322 -6.93 37.50 34.12
C LEU A 322 -6.52 36.24 33.35
N SER A 323 -7.41 35.25 33.29
CA SER A 323 -7.14 33.98 32.60
C SER A 323 -6.85 34.15 31.12
N ALA A 324 -7.59 35.05 30.44
CA ALA A 324 -7.40 35.31 29.01
C ALA A 324 -6.05 35.98 28.73
N PHE A 325 -5.64 36.94 29.55
CA PHE A 325 -4.36 37.64 29.40
C PHE A 325 -3.16 36.74 29.70
N VAL A 326 -3.23 35.94 30.78
CA VAL A 326 -2.16 34.99 31.10
C VAL A 326 -1.99 33.98 29.98
N ALA A 327 -3.09 33.49 29.40
CA ALA A 327 -3.04 32.58 28.27
C ALA A 327 -2.46 33.25 27.00
N GLY A 328 -2.84 34.51 26.71
CA GLY A 328 -2.30 35.29 25.60
C GLY A 328 -0.80 35.54 25.72
N LEU A 329 -0.34 35.96 26.90
CA LEU A 329 1.08 36.12 27.18
C LEU A 329 1.83 34.81 27.08
N ARG A 330 1.29 33.71 27.61
CA ARG A 330 1.92 32.40 27.53
C ARG A 330 2.17 31.96 26.09
N LEU A 331 1.25 32.27 25.18
CA LEU A 331 1.35 31.83 23.79
C LEU A 331 2.21 32.74 22.91
N PHE A 332 2.10 34.07 23.09
CA PHE A 332 2.76 35.04 22.22
C PHE A 332 4.02 35.66 22.82
N GLN A 333 4.15 35.69 24.16
CA GLN A 333 5.26 36.31 24.88
C GLN A 333 5.67 35.48 26.12
N PRO A 334 5.93 34.15 25.99
CA PRO A 334 6.09 33.25 27.14
C PRO A 334 7.12 33.72 28.18
N THR A 335 8.19 34.36 27.72
CA THR A 335 9.26 34.87 28.58
C THR A 335 8.82 35.98 29.54
N THR A 336 7.71 36.69 29.26
CA THR A 336 7.22 37.78 30.14
C THR A 336 6.55 37.24 31.40
N LEU A 337 6.12 35.98 31.41
CA LEU A 337 5.58 35.31 32.59
C LEU A 337 6.67 34.66 33.46
N ARG A 338 7.93 34.66 33.02
CA ARG A 338 9.06 34.11 33.77
C ARG A 338 9.62 35.15 34.75
N LEU A 339 8.95 35.29 35.89
CA LEU A 339 9.30 36.23 36.95
C LEU A 339 10.11 35.50 38.04
N GLY A 340 11.18 36.10 38.55
CA GLY A 340 12.03 35.46 39.56
C GLY A 340 12.67 34.13 39.15
N GLY A 341 12.72 33.83 37.85
CA GLY A 341 13.26 32.57 37.30
C GLY A 341 12.22 31.46 37.11
N THR A 342 11.00 31.65 37.60
CA THR A 342 9.88 30.70 37.51
C THR A 342 8.79 31.17 36.55
N ASP A 343 8.18 30.24 35.81
CA ASP A 343 7.04 30.56 34.95
C ASP A 343 5.76 30.67 35.78
N HIS A 344 5.05 31.78 35.64
CA HIS A 344 3.80 32.03 36.34
C HIS A 344 2.57 31.66 35.49
N ASP A 345 1.62 30.97 36.12
CA ASP A 345 0.27 30.70 35.64
C ASP A 345 -0.80 31.46 36.45
N VAL A 346 -2.07 31.32 36.08
CA VAL A 346 -3.19 31.97 36.77
C VAL A 346 -3.19 31.64 38.27
N THR A 347 -3.00 30.36 38.61
CA THR A 347 -2.98 29.87 40.00
C THR A 347 -1.86 30.52 40.81
N SER A 348 -0.64 30.55 40.27
CA SER A 348 0.54 31.13 40.93
C SER A 348 0.45 32.65 41.06
N ILE A 349 -0.22 33.32 40.12
CA ILE A 349 -0.50 34.76 40.20
C ILE A 349 -1.50 35.02 41.33
N GLN A 350 -2.61 34.27 41.37
CA GLN A 350 -3.65 34.38 42.39
C GLN A 350 -3.15 33.99 43.80
N ALA A 351 -2.14 33.12 43.89
CA ALA A 351 -1.52 32.77 45.17
C ALA A 351 -0.74 33.92 45.82
N ASN A 352 -0.41 34.97 45.05
CA ASN A 352 0.28 36.16 45.54
C ASN A 352 -0.59 37.40 45.33
N ALA A 353 -1.26 37.86 46.38
CA ALA A 353 -2.21 38.97 46.32
C ALA A 353 -1.63 40.27 45.72
N GLU A 354 -0.34 40.56 45.95
CA GLU A 354 0.30 41.75 45.38
C GLU A 354 0.59 41.57 43.89
N LEU A 355 1.01 40.38 43.47
CA LEU A 355 1.22 40.08 42.04
C LEU A 355 -0.11 40.05 41.29
N GLU A 356 -1.15 39.45 41.87
CA GLU A 356 -2.52 39.48 41.33
C GLU A 356 -3.00 40.92 41.16
N ALA A 357 -2.90 41.75 42.20
CA ALA A 357 -3.27 43.17 42.15
C ALA A 357 -2.48 43.93 41.09
N PHE A 358 -1.17 43.65 40.94
CA PHE A 358 -0.34 44.27 39.91
C PHE A 358 -0.81 43.89 38.51
N VAL A 359 -1.03 42.59 38.24
CA VAL A 359 -1.50 42.11 36.94
C VAL A 359 -2.86 42.72 36.60
N PHE A 360 -3.77 42.81 37.56
CA PHE A 360 -5.06 43.46 37.34
C PHE A 360 -4.96 44.93 36.95
N THR A 361 -4.07 45.71 37.57
CA THR A 361 -3.86 47.10 37.11
C THR A 361 -3.30 47.18 35.69
N CYS A 362 -2.51 46.19 35.27
CA CYS A 362 -2.04 46.11 33.90
C CYS A 362 -3.20 45.78 32.94
N VAL A 363 -4.13 44.90 33.35
CA VAL A 363 -5.35 44.60 32.59
C VAL A 363 -6.23 45.85 32.47
N ASP A 364 -6.40 46.63 33.54
CA ASP A 364 -7.13 47.91 33.49
C ASP A 364 -6.49 48.90 32.50
N LEU A 365 -5.15 49.00 32.48
CA LEU A 365 -4.44 49.80 31.47
C LEU A 365 -4.71 49.33 30.05
N HIS A 366 -4.74 48.01 29.83
CA HIS A 366 -5.07 47.45 28.52
C HIS A 366 -6.50 47.83 28.10
N PHE A 367 -7.50 47.67 28.97
CA PHE A 367 -8.89 47.99 28.62
C PHE A 367 -9.14 49.49 28.49
N LEU A 368 -8.43 50.35 29.23
CA LEU A 368 -8.49 51.79 28.99
C LEU A 368 -7.96 52.16 27.60
N LYS A 369 -6.90 51.47 27.15
CA LYS A 369 -6.29 51.69 25.85
C LYS A 369 -7.14 51.13 24.71
N ASN A 370 -7.58 49.89 24.83
CA ASN A 370 -8.14 49.09 23.74
C ASN A 370 -9.63 48.74 23.90
N GLY A 371 -10.22 48.92 25.07
CA GLY A 371 -11.54 48.42 25.44
C GLY A 371 -12.63 49.48 25.63
N PRO A 372 -13.85 49.03 25.98
CA PRO A 372 -15.05 49.86 26.02
C PRO A 372 -15.21 50.61 27.35
N VAL A 373 -14.30 51.53 27.64
CA VAL A 373 -14.42 52.43 28.79
C VAL A 373 -15.17 53.70 28.37
N PHE A 374 -16.24 54.04 29.09
CA PHE A 374 -17.07 55.21 28.85
C PHE A 374 -17.15 56.09 30.09
N ILE A 375 -17.46 57.37 29.90
CA ILE A 375 -17.81 58.32 30.97
C ILE A 375 -19.21 58.81 30.65
N ASN A 376 -20.18 58.48 31.51
CA ASN A 376 -21.59 58.82 31.30
C ASN A 376 -22.12 58.40 29.91
N GLY A 377 -21.74 57.20 29.45
CA GLY A 377 -22.16 56.64 28.17
C GLY A 377 -21.42 57.21 26.95
N VAL A 378 -20.45 58.10 27.14
CA VAL A 378 -19.66 58.72 26.05
C VAL A 378 -18.20 58.26 26.13
N ALA A 379 -17.59 57.99 24.98
CA ALA A 379 -16.18 57.61 24.94
C ALA A 379 -15.29 58.75 25.49
N PRO A 380 -14.31 58.47 26.37
CA PRO A 380 -13.46 59.49 26.95
C PRO A 380 -12.57 60.13 25.88
N THR A 381 -12.42 61.45 25.98
CA THR A 381 -11.48 62.23 25.16
C THR A 381 -10.04 61.78 25.40
N ALA A 382 -9.12 62.13 24.49
CA ALA A 382 -7.70 61.79 24.64
C ALA A 382 -7.10 62.31 25.97
N ALA A 383 -7.45 63.53 26.38
CA ALA A 383 -7.00 64.11 27.66
C ALA A 383 -7.56 63.33 28.87
N GLN A 384 -8.85 62.99 28.85
CA GLN A 384 -9.48 62.18 29.91
C GLN A 384 -8.84 60.79 30.01
N LYS A 385 -8.54 60.15 28.87
CA LYS A 385 -7.82 58.87 28.84
C LYS A 385 -6.43 59.00 29.46
N THR A 386 -5.68 60.06 29.14
CA THR A 386 -4.37 60.32 29.76
C THR A 386 -4.48 60.45 31.28
N THR A 387 -5.45 61.23 31.77
CA THR A 387 -5.67 61.40 33.22
C THR A 387 -5.96 60.07 33.92
N ILE A 388 -6.87 59.25 33.37
CA ILE A 388 -7.20 57.94 33.96
C ILE A 388 -5.97 57.01 33.88
N ARG A 389 -5.24 57.02 32.77
CA ARG A 389 -4.04 56.20 32.58
C ARG A 389 -2.96 56.51 33.59
N ASP A 390 -2.66 57.79 33.80
CA ASP A 390 -1.62 58.22 34.74
C ASP A 390 -1.98 57.82 36.18
N ALA A 391 -3.26 57.87 36.54
CA ALA A 391 -3.76 57.40 37.83
C ALA A 391 -3.56 55.88 38.02
N ILE A 392 -3.89 55.07 37.00
CA ILE A 392 -3.65 53.62 37.06
C ILE A 392 -2.15 53.30 37.09
N ILE A 393 -1.30 54.06 36.40
CA ILE A 393 0.16 53.90 36.48
C ILE A 393 0.69 54.21 37.88
N ALA A 394 0.15 55.24 38.55
CA ALA A 394 0.51 55.55 39.93
C ALA A 394 0.18 54.39 40.86
N ILE A 395 -1.04 53.83 40.76
CA ILE A 395 -1.44 52.62 41.50
C ILE A 395 -0.48 51.46 41.19
N SER A 396 -0.22 51.18 39.90
CA SER A 396 0.70 50.12 39.47
C SER A 396 2.10 50.26 40.07
N ASN A 397 2.64 51.48 40.14
CA ASN A 397 3.94 51.75 40.75
C ASN A 397 3.95 51.51 42.27
N MET A 398 2.86 51.83 42.97
CA MET A 398 2.70 51.55 44.41
C MET A 398 2.68 50.04 44.68
N ILE A 399 1.86 49.28 43.94
CA ILE A 399 1.78 47.81 44.08
C ILE A 399 3.10 47.15 43.71
N ARG A 400 3.77 47.60 42.63
CA ARG A 400 5.07 47.05 42.20
C ARG A 400 6.09 47.03 43.33
N THR A 401 6.17 48.10 44.11
CA THR A 401 7.07 48.20 45.28
C THR A 401 6.73 47.13 46.33
N ARG A 402 5.45 46.85 46.56
CA ARG A 402 5.00 45.78 47.46
C ARG A 402 5.32 44.40 46.91
N VAL A 403 5.14 44.15 45.61
CA VAL A 403 5.53 42.88 44.96
C VAL A 403 7.01 42.61 45.13
N THR A 404 7.89 43.58 44.82
CA THR A 404 9.35 43.39 44.96
C THR A 404 9.79 43.22 46.41
N THR A 405 9.02 43.74 47.37
CA THR A 405 9.29 43.56 48.81
C THR A 405 8.84 42.18 49.29
N ALA A 406 7.64 41.74 48.87
CA ALA A 406 7.07 40.45 49.24
C ALA A 406 7.74 39.28 48.52
N THR A 407 8.31 39.51 47.33
CA THR A 407 8.98 38.47 46.52
C THR A 407 10.25 39.02 45.89
N PRO A 408 11.38 39.09 46.65
CA PRO A 408 12.61 39.75 46.19
C PRO A 408 13.25 39.17 44.93
N ALA A 409 12.91 37.94 44.55
CA ALA A 409 13.35 37.34 43.29
C ALA A 409 12.73 38.02 42.06
N ILE A 410 11.53 38.61 42.19
CA ILE A 410 10.86 39.35 41.12
C ILE A 410 11.40 40.79 41.10
N THR A 411 11.98 41.19 39.98
CA THR A 411 12.60 42.51 39.84
C THR A 411 11.64 43.57 39.29
N THR A 412 11.92 44.84 39.59
CA THR A 412 11.24 46.00 38.98
C THR A 412 11.26 45.96 37.45
N ALA A 413 12.37 45.52 36.85
CA ALA A 413 12.51 45.41 35.40
C ALA A 413 11.56 44.37 34.81
N GLN A 414 11.43 43.19 35.45
CA GLN A 414 10.48 42.15 35.04
C GLN A 414 9.02 42.62 35.14
N LEU A 415 8.66 43.31 36.22
CA LEU A 415 7.30 43.85 36.38
C LEU A 415 6.98 44.96 35.37
N ASN A 416 7.96 45.81 35.03
CA ASN A 416 7.78 46.81 33.97
C ASN A 416 7.62 46.16 32.60
N ALA A 417 8.39 45.10 32.31
CA ALA A 417 8.26 44.32 31.09
C ALA A 417 6.87 43.66 31.02
N LEU A 418 6.39 43.05 32.11
CA LEU A 418 5.06 42.46 32.20
C LEU A 418 3.94 43.49 31.99
N ARG A 419 4.01 44.65 32.65
CA ARG A 419 3.04 45.74 32.43
C ARG A 419 3.01 46.18 30.98
N THR A 420 4.19 46.42 30.40
CA THR A 420 4.32 46.83 29.00
C THR A 420 3.77 45.77 28.05
N ALA A 421 4.00 44.49 28.36
CA ALA A 421 3.48 43.35 27.61
C ALA A 421 1.95 43.28 27.66
N ILE A 422 1.32 43.42 28.84
CA ILE A 422 -0.14 43.38 29.01
C ILE A 422 -0.80 44.61 28.35
N GLU A 423 -0.30 45.82 28.64
CA GLU A 423 -0.86 47.07 28.11
C GLU A 423 -0.78 47.14 26.58
N ASN A 424 0.31 46.61 26.01
CA ASN A 424 0.53 46.60 24.56
C ASN A 424 0.16 45.27 23.90
N LEU A 425 -0.41 44.33 24.65
CA LEU A 425 -0.97 43.11 24.06
C LEU A 425 -2.01 43.57 23.02
N PRO A 426 -1.88 43.21 21.73
CA PRO A 426 -2.89 43.53 20.74
C PRO A 426 -4.25 43.02 21.23
N LEU A 427 -5.33 43.78 20.98
CA LEU A 427 -6.67 43.39 21.40
C LEU A 427 -7.03 41.97 20.93
N ARG A 428 -6.58 41.61 19.72
CA ARG A 428 -6.78 40.27 19.19
C ARG A 428 -6.19 39.20 20.10
N GLN A 429 -5.07 39.46 20.78
CA GLN A 429 -4.35 38.52 21.63
C GLN A 429 -4.87 38.48 23.09
N SER A 430 -5.80 39.35 23.48
CA SER A 430 -6.26 39.50 24.87
C SER A 430 -7.72 39.08 25.14
N VAL A 431 -8.56 38.93 24.12
CA VAL A 431 -10.04 38.77 24.27
C VAL A 431 -10.51 37.32 24.06
N ILE A 432 -9.76 36.34 24.55
CA ILE A 432 -10.11 34.94 24.31
C ILE A 432 -11.01 34.41 25.42
N THR A 433 -12.31 34.60 25.21
CA THR A 433 -13.37 33.83 25.86
C THR A 433 -13.59 32.54 25.06
N GLY A 434 -12.73 31.53 25.23
CA GLY A 434 -12.98 30.21 24.58
C GLY A 434 -11.78 29.30 24.30
N GLY A 435 -10.54 29.74 24.53
CA GLY A 435 -9.33 28.98 24.20
C GLY A 435 -8.74 29.37 22.83
N PHE A 436 -7.45 29.10 22.65
CA PHE A 436 -6.74 29.42 21.41
C PHE A 436 -6.92 28.27 20.43
N MET A 437 -7.52 28.55 19.28
CA MET A 437 -7.32 27.64 18.17
C MET A 437 -5.90 27.82 17.66
N THR A 438 -5.13 26.74 17.77
CA THR A 438 -3.79 26.69 17.23
C THR A 438 -3.80 25.78 16.01
N LEU A 439 -3.57 26.36 14.84
CA LEU A 439 -3.53 25.62 13.56
C LEU A 439 -2.10 25.26 13.20
N ASP A 440 -1.86 24.04 12.73
CA ASP A 440 -0.57 23.67 12.16
C ASP A 440 -0.33 24.47 10.85
N GLU A 441 0.88 24.98 10.63
CA GLU A 441 1.24 25.73 9.43
C GLU A 441 0.97 24.91 8.14
N ARG A 442 1.09 23.58 8.21
CA ARG A 442 0.84 22.62 7.12
C ARG A 442 -0.61 22.64 6.64
N ILE A 443 -1.58 23.01 7.49
CA ILE A 443 -2.99 23.14 7.12
C ILE A 443 -3.15 24.18 6.01
N PHE A 444 -2.36 25.25 5.99
CA PHE A 444 -2.48 26.29 4.96
C PHE A 444 -2.01 25.82 3.59
N THR A 445 -1.06 24.88 3.53
CA THR A 445 -0.69 24.22 2.27
C THR A 445 -1.85 23.38 1.75
N GLU A 446 -2.47 22.57 2.61
CA GLU A 446 -3.63 21.76 2.28
C GLU A 446 -4.85 22.58 1.86
N LEU A 447 -5.16 23.66 2.60
CA LEU A 447 -6.25 24.57 2.27
C LEU A 447 -6.00 25.32 0.97
N THR A 448 -4.76 25.74 0.69
CA THR A 448 -4.43 26.39 -0.58
C THR A 448 -4.65 25.43 -1.75
N ALA A 449 -4.21 24.18 -1.62
CA ALA A 449 -4.43 23.14 -2.62
C ALA A 449 -5.93 22.82 -2.80
N ALA A 450 -6.68 22.68 -1.70
CA ALA A 450 -8.11 22.43 -1.71
C ALA A 450 -8.89 23.58 -2.35
N ASN A 451 -8.63 24.84 -1.94
CA ASN A 451 -9.30 26.02 -2.49
C ASN A 451 -9.15 26.10 -4.01
N ARG A 452 -7.92 25.90 -4.51
CA ARG A 452 -7.65 25.88 -5.95
C ARG A 452 -8.42 24.76 -6.65
N ALA A 453 -8.40 23.55 -6.12
CA ALA A 453 -9.09 22.40 -6.72
C ALA A 453 -10.62 22.59 -6.73
N LEU A 454 -11.19 23.06 -5.62
CA LEU A 454 -12.63 23.33 -5.48
C LEU A 454 -13.09 24.44 -6.44
N GLN A 455 -12.31 25.51 -6.57
CA GLN A 455 -12.56 26.57 -7.57
C GLN A 455 -12.42 26.03 -9.00
N ASP A 456 -11.54 25.06 -9.24
CA ASP A 456 -11.42 24.33 -10.51
C ASP A 456 -12.37 23.10 -10.58
N ASN A 457 -13.58 23.23 -10.02
CA ASN A 457 -14.68 22.29 -10.17
C ASN A 457 -14.37 20.83 -9.75
N PHE A 458 -13.57 20.63 -8.70
CA PHE A 458 -13.23 19.30 -8.17
C PHE A 458 -14.45 18.37 -8.02
N ARG A 459 -15.55 18.85 -7.42
CA ARG A 459 -16.78 18.06 -7.22
C ARG A 459 -17.38 17.58 -8.54
N THR A 460 -17.40 18.43 -9.55
CA THR A 460 -17.89 18.09 -10.90
C THR A 460 -17.01 17.01 -11.53
N LYS A 461 -15.68 17.13 -11.42
CA LYS A 461 -14.74 16.10 -11.92
C LYS A 461 -14.91 14.77 -11.19
N LEU A 462 -15.07 14.80 -9.87
CA LEU A 462 -15.35 13.61 -9.05
C LEU A 462 -16.66 12.96 -9.45
N ASN A 463 -17.73 13.73 -9.61
CA ASN A 463 -19.03 13.22 -10.05
C ASN A 463 -18.98 12.69 -11.47
N ASN A 464 -18.16 13.27 -12.37
CA ASN A 464 -17.94 12.71 -13.69
C ASN A 464 -17.31 11.32 -13.60
N LEU A 465 -16.20 11.16 -12.86
CA LEU A 465 -15.58 9.85 -12.65
C LEU A 465 -16.56 8.83 -12.05
N ARG A 466 -17.34 9.24 -11.03
CA ARG A 466 -18.39 8.41 -10.43
C ARG A 466 -19.44 7.95 -11.44
N GLY A 467 -19.78 8.81 -12.42
CA GLY A 467 -20.68 8.50 -13.52
C GLY A 467 -20.11 7.50 -14.54
N LEU A 468 -18.78 7.41 -14.65
CA LEU A 468 -18.10 6.43 -15.50
C LEU A 468 -18.01 5.03 -14.86
N MET A 469 -18.28 4.91 -13.55
CA MET A 469 -18.33 3.63 -12.86
C MET A 469 -19.63 2.88 -13.22
N LYS A 470 -19.52 1.57 -13.40
CA LYS A 470 -20.65 0.65 -13.56
C LYS A 470 -21.04 0.04 -12.22
N ALA A 471 -22.31 -0.34 -12.09
CA ALA A 471 -22.80 -1.05 -10.93
C ALA A 471 -22.21 -2.48 -10.83
N GLY A 472 -22.12 -2.97 -9.60
CA GLY A 472 -21.55 -4.29 -9.29
C GLY A 472 -20.05 -4.38 -9.59
N ASP A 473 -19.59 -5.60 -9.83
CA ASP A 473 -18.17 -5.93 -10.06
C ASP A 473 -17.63 -5.51 -11.45
N ALA A 474 -18.43 -4.79 -12.24
CA ALA A 474 -18.11 -4.38 -13.61
C ALA A 474 -17.10 -3.23 -13.69
N SER A 475 -16.97 -2.42 -12.62
CA SER A 475 -15.90 -1.45 -12.46
C SER A 475 -15.03 -1.81 -11.26
N ARG A 476 -13.71 -1.78 -11.41
CA ARG A 476 -12.75 -2.14 -10.36
C ARG A 476 -11.71 -1.05 -10.15
N ILE A 477 -11.31 -0.84 -8.91
CA ILE A 477 -10.16 -0.01 -8.54
C ILE A 477 -9.18 -0.88 -7.78
N ASP A 478 -8.03 -1.15 -8.38
CA ASP A 478 -6.93 -1.86 -7.74
C ASP A 478 -6.01 -0.83 -7.08
N ILE A 479 -5.87 -0.90 -5.76
CA ILE A 479 -4.84 -0.13 -5.05
C ILE A 479 -3.63 -1.04 -4.84
N ARG A 480 -2.45 -0.50 -5.15
CA ARG A 480 -1.16 -1.22 -5.13
C ARG A 480 -0.16 -0.43 -4.30
N GLY A 481 0.30 -0.99 -3.18
CA GLY A 481 1.17 -0.33 -2.20
C GLY A 481 1.43 -1.22 -0.99
N CYS A 482 2.45 -0.88 -0.18
CA CYS A 482 2.77 -1.62 1.04
C CYS A 482 1.56 -1.66 2.00
N LEU A 483 0.97 -2.84 2.23
CA LEU A 483 -0.13 -3.07 3.18
C LEU A 483 -1.39 -2.19 3.01
N VAL A 484 -1.54 -1.50 1.88
CA VAL A 484 -2.71 -0.65 1.65
C VAL A 484 -3.97 -1.49 1.71
N GLY A 485 -4.94 -1.09 2.52
CA GLY A 485 -6.21 -1.81 2.63
C GLY A 485 -6.20 -3.00 3.57
N ALA A 486 -5.15 -3.18 4.38
CA ALA A 486 -5.21 -4.07 5.53
C ALA A 486 -6.41 -3.71 6.44
N THR A 487 -6.78 -2.43 6.51
CA THR A 487 -8.02 -1.93 7.13
C THR A 487 -9.20 -1.95 6.13
N PRO A 488 -10.21 -2.82 6.29
CA PRO A 488 -11.34 -2.91 5.35
C PRO A 488 -12.22 -1.66 5.26
N SER A 489 -12.30 -0.86 6.34
CA SER A 489 -13.06 0.40 6.34
C SER A 489 -12.45 1.42 5.39
N PHE A 490 -11.12 1.45 5.23
CA PHE A 490 -10.45 2.34 4.29
C PHE A 490 -10.82 2.02 2.83
N LEU A 491 -10.82 0.73 2.44
CA LEU A 491 -11.27 0.30 1.12
C LEU A 491 -12.76 0.63 0.88
N THR A 492 -13.59 0.53 1.92
CA THR A 492 -15.00 0.92 1.85
C THR A 492 -15.17 2.43 1.62
N VAL A 493 -14.35 3.26 2.27
CA VAL A 493 -14.37 4.70 2.07
C VAL A 493 -13.90 5.05 0.65
N LEU A 494 -12.83 4.43 0.13
CA LEU A 494 -12.40 4.62 -1.27
C LEU A 494 -13.50 4.22 -2.26
N ARG A 495 -14.18 3.09 -2.01
CA ARG A 495 -15.33 2.64 -2.81
C ARG A 495 -16.45 3.69 -2.83
N ASN A 496 -16.80 4.22 -1.66
CA ASN A 496 -17.84 5.23 -1.56
C ASN A 496 -17.38 6.58 -2.12
N PHE A 497 -16.09 6.89 -2.05
CA PHE A 497 -15.50 8.12 -2.60
C PHE A 497 -15.56 8.12 -4.13
N PHE A 498 -15.14 7.03 -4.80
CA PHE A 498 -15.13 6.94 -6.26
C PHE A 498 -16.43 6.43 -6.89
N GLY A 499 -17.37 5.92 -6.09
CA GLY A 499 -18.68 5.45 -6.57
C GLY A 499 -19.85 6.40 -6.28
N THR A 500 -21.01 6.07 -6.83
CA THR A 500 -22.31 6.64 -6.41
C THR A 500 -23.05 5.65 -5.51
N ALA A 501 -24.27 5.99 -5.08
CA ALA A 501 -25.13 5.04 -4.36
C ALA A 501 -25.48 3.80 -5.19
N THR A 502 -25.65 3.97 -6.51
CA THR A 502 -26.05 2.92 -7.46
C THR A 502 -24.85 2.26 -8.15
N ASN A 503 -23.80 3.02 -8.45
CA ASN A 503 -22.62 2.57 -9.19
C ASN A 503 -21.40 2.60 -8.28
N LYS A 504 -21.22 1.55 -7.47
CA LYS A 504 -20.04 1.39 -6.61
C LYS A 504 -19.03 0.46 -7.28
N PRO A 505 -17.79 0.91 -7.54
CA PRO A 505 -16.76 0.02 -8.03
C PRO A 505 -16.33 -0.95 -6.93
N THR A 506 -15.80 -2.10 -7.32
CA THR A 506 -15.11 -2.99 -6.38
C THR A 506 -13.70 -2.48 -6.18
N VAL A 507 -13.38 -2.04 -4.96
CA VAL A 507 -12.04 -1.60 -4.57
C VAL A 507 -11.32 -2.76 -3.92
N ASN A 508 -10.17 -3.14 -4.46
CA ASN A 508 -9.34 -4.20 -3.90
C ASN A 508 -7.93 -3.67 -3.62
N ALA A 509 -7.25 -4.38 -2.72
CA ALA A 509 -5.85 -4.21 -2.44
C ALA A 509 -5.25 -5.60 -2.12
N PRO A 510 -3.95 -5.82 -2.41
CA PRO A 510 -3.26 -7.08 -2.14
C PRO A 510 -3.20 -7.42 -0.64
N GLU A 511 -3.11 -8.71 -0.32
CA GLU A 511 -2.92 -9.18 1.06
C GLU A 511 -1.48 -9.08 1.56
N PHE A 512 -0.51 -8.99 0.64
CA PHE A 512 0.92 -9.09 0.94
C PHE A 512 1.68 -7.86 0.44
N PHE A 513 2.92 -7.71 0.94
CA PHE A 513 3.90 -6.81 0.34
C PHE A 513 3.95 -7.07 -1.16
N GLN A 514 3.69 -6.00 -1.92
CA GLN A 514 3.81 -6.08 -3.36
C GLN A 514 5.23 -5.76 -3.74
N SER A 515 5.82 -6.71 -4.44
CA SER A 515 7.02 -6.48 -5.20
C SER A 515 6.66 -6.40 -6.67
N PHE A 516 7.27 -5.44 -7.34
CA PHE A 516 7.27 -5.41 -8.79
C PHE A 516 8.59 -6.04 -9.22
N PRO A 517 8.61 -7.27 -9.74
CA PRO A 517 9.85 -7.84 -10.22
C PRO A 517 10.40 -6.97 -11.35
N PHE A 518 11.50 -6.26 -11.08
CA PHE A 518 12.09 -5.29 -12.00
C PHE A 518 13.51 -5.68 -12.45
N SER A 519 14.10 -6.71 -11.83
CA SER A 519 15.39 -7.26 -12.25
C SER A 519 15.20 -8.71 -12.67
N VAL A 520 15.55 -9.00 -13.93
CA VAL A 520 15.99 -10.31 -14.35
C VAL A 520 17.50 -10.23 -14.35
N THR A 521 18.13 -10.54 -13.21
CA THR A 521 19.59 -10.53 -13.17
C THR A 521 20.08 -11.83 -13.80
N THR A 522 20.48 -11.75 -15.05
CA THR A 522 21.13 -12.87 -15.73
C THR A 522 22.51 -13.01 -15.13
N ARG A 523 22.78 -14.10 -14.39
CA ARG A 523 24.16 -14.58 -14.22
C ARG A 523 24.62 -15.13 -15.57
N SER A 524 24.78 -14.25 -16.56
CA SER A 524 25.64 -14.49 -17.70
C SER A 524 27.04 -14.45 -17.12
N SER A 525 27.47 -15.55 -16.54
CA SER A 525 28.89 -15.77 -16.39
C SER A 525 29.46 -15.50 -17.79
N THR A 526 30.46 -14.63 -17.89
CA THR A 526 31.32 -14.48 -19.07
C THR A 526 32.05 -15.78 -19.45
N HIS A 527 31.59 -16.91 -18.92
CA HIS A 527 32.07 -18.24 -19.16
C HIS A 527 31.50 -18.67 -20.51
N SER A 528 32.42 -19.11 -21.36
CA SER A 528 32.19 -19.57 -22.72
C SER A 528 30.88 -20.33 -22.89
N THR A 529 30.32 -20.28 -24.09
CA THR A 529 29.16 -21.01 -24.63
C THR A 529 29.19 -22.56 -24.47
N ASN A 530 29.99 -23.10 -23.56
CA ASN A 530 30.28 -24.52 -23.33
C ASN A 530 30.28 -24.94 -21.84
N THR A 531 29.93 -24.09 -20.86
CA THR A 531 29.80 -24.59 -19.47
C THR A 531 28.58 -25.51 -19.35
N ASN A 532 28.85 -26.75 -18.92
CA ASN A 532 27.81 -27.75 -18.64
C ASN A 532 26.98 -27.27 -17.43
N ILE A 533 25.64 -27.36 -17.52
CA ILE A 533 24.65 -27.09 -16.45
C ILE A 533 25.04 -27.68 -15.10
N GLN A 534 25.68 -28.86 -15.10
CA GLN A 534 26.27 -29.45 -13.90
C GLN A 534 27.16 -28.46 -13.14
N THR A 535 28.09 -27.80 -13.81
CA THR A 535 29.01 -26.83 -13.19
C THR A 535 28.28 -25.60 -12.65
N GLU A 536 27.24 -25.13 -13.34
CA GLU A 536 26.48 -23.97 -12.87
C GLU A 536 25.62 -24.29 -11.64
N ILE A 537 25.06 -25.50 -11.58
CA ILE A 537 24.33 -25.96 -10.40
C ILE A 537 25.29 -26.21 -9.24
N ASP A 538 26.47 -26.77 -9.51
CA ASP A 538 27.51 -26.92 -8.50
C ASP A 538 27.95 -25.56 -7.96
N ASN A 539 28.11 -24.56 -8.83
CA ASN A 539 28.41 -23.19 -8.42
C ASN A 539 27.27 -22.54 -7.63
N LEU A 540 26.00 -22.75 -8.02
CA LEU A 540 24.85 -22.25 -7.27
C LEU A 540 24.85 -22.82 -5.85
N VAL A 541 25.05 -24.13 -5.72
CA VAL A 541 25.11 -24.81 -4.43
C VAL A 541 26.32 -24.38 -3.61
N SER A 542 27.48 -24.15 -4.23
CA SER A 542 28.71 -23.84 -3.49
C SER A 542 28.94 -22.35 -3.21
N THR A 543 28.29 -21.45 -3.95
CA THR A 543 28.53 -19.99 -3.83
C THR A 543 27.27 -19.18 -3.56
N GLY A 544 26.08 -19.80 -3.59
CA GLY A 544 24.82 -19.07 -3.51
C GLY A 544 24.62 -18.10 -4.68
N LEU A 545 23.86 -17.04 -4.42
CA LEU A 545 23.62 -15.92 -5.31
C LEU A 545 24.03 -14.61 -4.61
N SER A 546 25.33 -14.33 -4.61
CA SER A 546 25.93 -13.19 -3.93
C SER A 546 25.35 -11.83 -4.35
N ALA A 547 24.93 -11.69 -5.61
CA ALA A 547 24.31 -10.46 -6.13
C ALA A 547 23.03 -10.07 -5.36
N VAL A 548 22.39 -11.02 -4.69
CA VAL A 548 21.11 -10.84 -3.99
C VAL A 548 21.16 -11.35 -2.54
N ASN A 549 22.37 -11.44 -1.97
CA ASN A 549 22.62 -11.87 -0.59
C ASN A 549 22.06 -13.26 -0.21
N ILE A 550 21.93 -14.15 -1.20
CA ILE A 550 21.57 -15.54 -0.96
C ILE A 550 22.87 -16.34 -0.85
N THR A 551 23.05 -17.03 0.27
CA THR A 551 24.21 -17.88 0.56
C THR A 551 24.02 -19.30 0.01
N ASP A 552 25.09 -20.09 0.00
CA ASP A 552 25.06 -21.53 -0.25
C ASP A 552 24.17 -22.30 0.76
N ALA A 553 24.18 -21.88 2.02
CA ALA A 553 23.30 -22.40 3.05
C ALA A 553 21.82 -22.15 2.71
N ASP A 554 21.48 -20.93 2.27
CA ASP A 554 20.11 -20.57 1.86
C ASP A 554 19.62 -21.45 0.70
N VAL A 555 20.48 -21.70 -0.29
CA VAL A 555 20.20 -22.61 -1.41
C VAL A 555 19.90 -24.02 -0.90
N SER A 556 20.76 -24.56 -0.04
CA SER A 556 20.65 -25.93 0.49
C SER A 556 19.39 -26.13 1.34
N THR A 557 19.06 -25.14 2.19
CA THR A 557 17.83 -25.14 2.98
C THR A 557 16.60 -25.09 2.08
N ALA A 558 16.56 -24.16 1.11
CA ALA A 558 15.44 -24.05 0.19
C ALA A 558 15.18 -25.37 -0.56
N ILE A 559 16.25 -26.04 -1.04
CA ILE A 559 16.11 -27.35 -1.70
C ILE A 559 15.48 -28.39 -0.77
N THR A 560 15.95 -28.48 0.47
CA THR A 560 15.46 -29.45 1.46
C THR A 560 13.97 -29.21 1.77
N ASP A 561 13.60 -27.95 1.95
CA ASP A 561 12.22 -27.54 2.20
C ASP A 561 11.31 -27.92 1.03
N TRP A 562 11.71 -27.55 -0.20
CA TRP A 562 10.95 -27.85 -1.40
C TRP A 562 10.87 -29.35 -1.72
N GLN A 563 11.92 -30.12 -1.43
CA GLN A 563 11.92 -31.58 -1.56
C GLN A 563 10.85 -32.20 -0.66
N THR A 564 10.79 -31.75 0.59
CA THR A 564 9.80 -32.21 1.58
C THR A 564 8.39 -31.81 1.15
N MET A 565 8.20 -30.57 0.69
CA MET A 565 6.88 -30.05 0.29
C MET A 565 6.28 -30.76 -0.92
N THR A 566 7.12 -31.21 -1.86
CA THR A 566 6.66 -31.76 -3.14
C THR A 566 6.69 -33.29 -3.22
N ASP A 567 7.03 -33.97 -2.12
CA ASP A 567 7.31 -35.42 -2.08
C ASP A 567 8.36 -35.84 -3.14
N PHE A 568 9.39 -35.01 -3.33
CA PHE A 568 10.37 -35.20 -4.39
C PHE A 568 11.32 -36.37 -4.12
N ASP A 569 11.68 -36.61 -2.87
CA ASP A 569 12.67 -37.63 -2.52
C ASP A 569 12.23 -39.05 -2.91
N PRO A 570 11.00 -39.51 -2.56
CA PRO A 570 10.49 -40.80 -3.05
C PRO A 570 10.50 -40.89 -4.58
N HIS A 571 10.20 -39.79 -5.27
CA HIS A 571 10.23 -39.73 -6.73
C HIS A 571 11.64 -39.94 -7.29
N PHE A 572 12.63 -39.21 -6.78
CA PHE A 572 14.01 -39.32 -7.24
C PHE A 572 14.64 -40.68 -6.86
N ASP A 573 14.29 -41.22 -5.68
CA ASP A 573 14.75 -42.53 -5.22
C ASP A 573 14.21 -43.65 -6.13
N PHE A 574 12.95 -43.55 -6.56
CA PHE A 574 12.39 -44.45 -7.56
C PHE A 574 13.19 -44.41 -8.87
N ILE A 575 13.51 -43.21 -9.38
CA ILE A 575 14.29 -43.08 -10.62
C ILE A 575 15.71 -43.63 -10.43
N THR A 576 16.32 -43.41 -9.26
CA THR A 576 17.62 -43.98 -8.90
C THR A 576 17.58 -45.52 -8.90
N ALA A 577 16.53 -46.11 -8.33
CA ALA A 577 16.33 -47.56 -8.32
C ALA A 577 16.09 -48.12 -9.74
N LEU A 578 15.35 -47.40 -10.58
CA LEU A 578 15.06 -47.79 -11.97
C LEU A 578 16.35 -47.95 -12.81
N PHE A 579 17.39 -47.18 -12.49
CA PHE A 579 18.69 -47.19 -13.19
C PHE A 579 19.82 -47.81 -12.36
N ALA A 580 19.54 -48.46 -11.23
CA ALA A 580 20.57 -49.09 -10.40
C ALA A 580 21.38 -50.14 -11.18
N ALA A 581 22.61 -50.43 -10.74
CA ALA A 581 23.50 -51.39 -11.42
C ALA A 581 22.86 -52.79 -11.58
N ALA A 582 22.08 -53.22 -10.59
CA ALA A 582 21.33 -54.47 -10.59
C ALA A 582 19.92 -54.35 -11.22
N ALA A 583 19.53 -53.19 -11.73
CA ALA A 583 18.19 -52.98 -12.29
C ALA A 583 17.99 -53.79 -13.58
N SER A 584 16.83 -54.42 -13.68
CA SER A 584 16.42 -55.18 -14.86
C SER A 584 16.12 -54.23 -16.01
N LYS A 585 17.00 -54.24 -17.04
CA LYS A 585 16.78 -53.49 -18.28
C LYS A 585 15.51 -53.96 -19.01
N ARG A 586 15.13 -55.22 -18.81
CA ARG A 586 13.87 -55.79 -19.30
C ARG A 586 12.68 -55.13 -18.63
N ASP A 587 12.68 -54.98 -17.31
CA ASP A 587 11.59 -54.32 -16.59
C ASP A 587 11.50 -52.84 -16.98
N PHE A 588 12.63 -52.15 -17.12
CA PHE A 588 12.66 -50.79 -17.68
C PHE A 588 12.00 -50.75 -19.07
N ALA A 589 12.41 -51.63 -19.97
CA ALA A 589 11.95 -51.64 -21.36
C ALA A 589 10.49 -52.08 -21.53
N THR A 590 9.91 -52.83 -20.57
CA THR A 590 8.47 -53.19 -20.59
C THR A 590 7.56 -51.98 -20.43
N LEU A 591 8.04 -50.91 -19.81
CA LEU A 591 7.28 -49.72 -19.41
C LEU A 591 6.18 -49.97 -18.37
N GLY A 592 6.11 -51.17 -17.79
CA GLY A 592 5.09 -51.53 -16.78
C GLY A 592 5.17 -50.71 -15.49
N TRP A 593 6.31 -50.08 -15.23
CA TRP A 593 6.55 -49.18 -14.10
C TRP A 593 5.97 -47.77 -14.27
N ARG A 594 5.41 -47.44 -15.45
CA ARG A 594 4.83 -46.12 -15.72
C ARG A 594 3.38 -45.94 -15.25
N VAL A 595 2.72 -47.02 -14.81
CA VAL A 595 1.30 -47.00 -14.47
C VAL A 595 1.07 -46.10 -13.24
N TRP A 596 0.41 -44.94 -13.41
CA TRP A 596 -0.15 -44.15 -12.29
C TRP A 596 -1.44 -43.40 -12.64
N ARG A 597 -2.34 -43.34 -11.63
CA ARG A 597 -3.08 -42.16 -11.10
C ARG A 597 -4.15 -42.55 -10.03
N VAL A 598 -3.87 -43.46 -9.09
CA VAL A 598 -4.68 -43.62 -7.86
C VAL A 598 -3.83 -44.09 -6.68
N LEU A 599 -4.01 -43.46 -5.51
CA LEU A 599 -3.49 -43.95 -4.23
C LEU A 599 -4.30 -45.16 -3.75
N PRO A 600 -3.67 -46.26 -3.27
CA PRO A 600 -2.25 -46.58 -3.29
C PRO A 600 -1.90 -47.60 -4.39
N ALA A 601 -0.88 -47.32 -5.21
CA ALA A 601 -0.30 -48.31 -6.13
C ALA A 601 1.08 -48.75 -5.62
N ALA A 602 1.26 -50.06 -5.39
CA ALA A 602 2.51 -50.63 -4.87
C ALA A 602 3.69 -50.61 -5.88
N THR A 603 3.46 -50.19 -7.13
CA THR A 603 4.47 -50.21 -8.20
C THR A 603 4.28 -48.99 -9.12
N GLY A 604 5.26 -48.09 -9.19
CA GLY A 604 5.29 -46.98 -10.15
C GLY A 604 6.03 -45.73 -9.67
N ILE A 605 6.22 -44.75 -10.57
CA ILE A 605 6.85 -43.45 -10.23
C ILE A 605 5.96 -42.67 -9.25
N PRO A 606 6.44 -42.29 -8.05
CA PRO A 606 5.67 -41.44 -7.14
C PRO A 606 5.26 -40.11 -7.79
N MET A 607 4.01 -39.69 -7.57
CA MET A 607 3.54 -38.39 -8.04
C MET A 607 4.19 -37.26 -7.22
N LEU A 608 4.69 -36.26 -7.92
CA LEU A 608 5.09 -35.00 -7.30
C LEU A 608 3.83 -34.21 -6.95
N ARG A 609 3.83 -33.51 -5.80
CA ARG A 609 2.75 -32.55 -5.45
C ARG A 609 2.84 -31.25 -6.26
N MET A 610 3.73 -31.21 -7.23
CA MET A 610 3.92 -30.10 -8.14
C MET A 610 4.06 -30.66 -9.55
N GLN A 611 3.34 -30.07 -10.48
CA GLN A 611 3.35 -30.52 -11.86
C GLN A 611 4.75 -30.36 -12.48
N ALA A 612 5.30 -31.44 -13.02
CA ALA A 612 6.61 -31.46 -13.67
C ALA A 612 6.44 -31.85 -15.14
N ASN A 613 6.21 -30.86 -16.02
CA ASN A 613 5.76 -31.08 -17.39
C ASN A 613 6.62 -32.05 -18.23
N ARG A 614 7.90 -32.26 -17.87
CA ARG A 614 8.78 -33.20 -18.58
C ARG A 614 8.66 -34.66 -18.13
N ILE A 615 7.99 -34.89 -17.01
CA ILE A 615 7.73 -36.20 -16.41
C ILE A 615 6.23 -36.54 -16.43
N ASP A 616 5.33 -35.56 -16.36
CA ASP A 616 3.90 -35.85 -16.28
C ASP A 616 3.31 -36.53 -17.53
N ASP A 617 3.96 -36.38 -18.69
CA ASP A 617 3.57 -36.99 -19.97
C ASP A 617 4.31 -38.31 -20.27
N ILE A 618 5.13 -38.80 -19.33
CA ILE A 618 6.02 -39.93 -19.54
C ILE A 618 5.28 -41.24 -19.80
N ASP A 619 4.05 -41.36 -19.31
CA ASP A 619 3.14 -42.49 -19.53
C ASP A 619 2.70 -42.60 -21.00
N THR A 620 2.66 -41.49 -21.74
CA THR A 620 2.25 -41.45 -23.16
C THR A 620 3.38 -41.77 -24.16
N LEU A 621 4.65 -41.78 -23.72
CA LEU A 621 5.79 -41.93 -24.62
C LEU A 621 6.00 -43.39 -25.05
N ASN A 622 6.51 -43.67 -26.25
CA ASN A 622 7.05 -45.00 -26.54
C ASN A 622 8.45 -45.18 -25.91
N LEU A 623 9.03 -46.38 -25.96
CA LEU A 623 10.32 -46.68 -25.31
C LEU A 623 11.47 -45.80 -25.85
N GLY A 624 11.54 -45.60 -27.16
CA GLY A 624 12.52 -44.76 -27.82
C GLY A 624 12.41 -43.28 -27.41
N ASN A 625 11.19 -42.73 -27.42
CA ASN A 625 10.95 -41.35 -27.00
C ASN A 625 11.22 -41.15 -25.50
N LEU A 626 10.96 -42.17 -24.69
CA LEU A 626 11.32 -42.16 -23.27
C LEU A 626 12.84 -42.14 -23.06
N ILE A 627 13.58 -43.00 -23.75
CA ILE A 627 15.04 -43.01 -23.67
C ILE A 627 15.59 -41.63 -24.03
N GLU A 628 15.05 -41.01 -25.08
CA GLU A 628 15.42 -39.65 -25.45
C GLU A 628 15.01 -38.61 -24.39
N ARG A 629 13.83 -38.77 -23.76
CA ARG A 629 13.37 -37.89 -22.67
C ARG A 629 14.30 -37.99 -21.46
N PHE A 630 14.65 -39.20 -21.01
CA PHE A 630 15.59 -39.39 -19.92
C PHE A 630 17.00 -38.95 -20.28
N ARG A 631 17.44 -39.14 -21.52
CA ARG A 631 18.71 -38.59 -22.00
C ARG A 631 18.76 -37.07 -21.81
N ILE A 632 17.68 -36.36 -22.12
CA ILE A 632 17.58 -34.91 -21.94
C ILE A 632 17.53 -34.54 -20.45
N ILE A 633 16.68 -35.19 -19.66
CA ILE A 633 16.48 -34.87 -18.24
C ILE A 633 17.77 -35.10 -17.42
N PHE A 634 18.53 -36.14 -17.73
CA PHE A 634 19.77 -36.47 -17.03
C PHE A 634 21.03 -36.00 -17.76
N GLU A 635 20.89 -35.27 -18.87
CA GLU A 635 21.99 -34.78 -19.69
C GLU A 635 22.97 -35.88 -20.10
N VAL A 636 22.45 -37.08 -20.41
CA VAL A 636 23.26 -38.16 -20.94
C VAL A 636 23.81 -37.74 -22.30
N PRO A 637 25.13 -37.85 -22.54
CA PRO A 637 25.71 -37.51 -23.84
C PRO A 637 25.00 -38.24 -24.98
N ALA A 638 24.78 -37.57 -26.10
CA ALA A 638 24.09 -38.18 -27.24
C ALA A 638 24.76 -39.47 -27.73
N ALA A 639 26.09 -39.54 -27.67
CA ALA A 639 26.88 -40.72 -28.00
C ALA A 639 26.67 -41.90 -27.02
N SER A 640 26.18 -41.63 -25.81
CA SER A 640 25.89 -42.65 -24.79
C SER A 640 24.45 -43.13 -24.81
N ALA A 641 23.58 -42.56 -25.66
CA ALA A 641 22.22 -43.00 -25.84
C ALA A 641 22.04 -43.75 -27.17
N PRO A 642 21.13 -44.73 -27.25
CA PRO A 642 20.74 -45.36 -28.50
C PRO A 642 20.40 -44.32 -29.58
N ASN A 643 20.98 -44.46 -30.77
CA ASN A 643 20.66 -43.60 -31.91
C ASN A 643 19.21 -43.83 -32.40
N ALA A 644 18.73 -42.97 -33.30
CA ALA A 644 17.34 -43.03 -33.78
C ALA A 644 16.95 -44.40 -34.37
N THR A 645 17.86 -45.06 -35.10
CA THR A 645 17.63 -46.39 -35.68
C THR A 645 17.46 -47.45 -34.59
N VAL A 646 18.36 -47.47 -33.60
CA VAL A 646 18.27 -48.41 -32.46
C VAL A 646 16.98 -48.16 -31.67
N ARG A 647 16.62 -46.90 -31.40
CA ARG A 647 15.37 -46.55 -30.71
C ARG A 647 14.13 -47.00 -31.48
N GLY A 648 14.15 -46.93 -32.81
CA GLY A 648 13.10 -47.48 -33.66
C GLY A 648 12.92 -48.98 -33.45
N ARG A 649 14.02 -49.74 -33.41
CA ARG A 649 13.97 -51.19 -33.14
C ARG A 649 13.48 -51.51 -31.73
N LEU A 650 13.94 -50.76 -30.73
CA LEU A 650 13.49 -50.91 -29.35
C LEU A 650 11.98 -50.63 -29.21
N ASN A 651 11.44 -49.67 -29.97
CA ASN A 651 10.00 -49.44 -30.04
C ASN A 651 9.25 -50.64 -30.60
N THR A 652 9.76 -51.29 -31.65
CA THR A 652 9.19 -52.53 -32.19
C THR A 652 9.30 -53.69 -31.19
N LEU A 653 10.38 -53.76 -30.41
CA LEU A 653 10.59 -54.79 -29.41
C LEU A 653 9.67 -54.65 -28.18
N GLN A 654 9.30 -53.42 -27.80
CA GLN A 654 8.61 -53.16 -26.53
C GLN A 654 7.29 -53.94 -26.34
N PRO A 655 6.36 -54.02 -27.31
CA PRO A 655 5.14 -54.82 -27.15
C PRO A 655 5.43 -56.31 -26.89
N HIS A 656 6.50 -56.84 -27.49
CA HIS A 656 6.93 -58.22 -27.30
C HIS A 656 7.52 -58.46 -25.90
N LEU A 657 8.19 -57.47 -25.30
CA LEU A 657 8.64 -57.55 -23.91
C LEU A 657 7.47 -57.64 -22.93
N ALA A 658 6.42 -56.85 -23.18
CA ALA A 658 5.20 -56.90 -22.37
C ALA A 658 4.49 -58.26 -22.50
N THR A 659 4.36 -58.77 -23.73
CA THR A 659 3.80 -60.11 -23.97
C THR A 659 4.65 -61.19 -23.32
N PHE A 660 5.98 -61.13 -23.48
CA PHE A 660 6.91 -62.06 -22.84
C PHE A 660 6.71 -62.09 -21.33
N LYS A 661 6.64 -60.93 -20.68
CA LYS A 661 6.43 -60.84 -19.24
C LYS A 661 5.14 -61.54 -18.81
N THR A 662 4.01 -61.28 -19.48
CA THR A 662 2.74 -61.94 -19.17
C THR A 662 2.84 -63.47 -19.33
N LYS A 663 3.49 -63.95 -20.38
CA LYS A 663 3.64 -65.40 -20.63
C LYS A 663 4.61 -66.06 -19.64
N SER A 664 5.73 -65.39 -19.32
CA SER A 664 6.68 -65.84 -18.31
C SER A 664 6.04 -65.93 -16.92
N ASP A 665 5.25 -64.92 -16.54
CA ASP A 665 4.53 -64.90 -15.26
C ASP A 665 3.50 -66.05 -15.21
N ALA A 666 2.80 -66.32 -16.32
CA ALA A 666 1.87 -67.45 -16.43
C ALA A 666 2.58 -68.82 -16.33
N VAL A 667 3.77 -68.98 -16.92
CA VAL A 667 4.59 -70.19 -16.77
C VAL A 667 5.05 -70.36 -15.32
N ALA A 668 5.51 -69.28 -14.68
CA ALA A 668 5.96 -69.29 -13.29
C ALA A 668 4.83 -69.64 -12.30
N ALA A 669 3.58 -69.26 -12.62
CA ALA A 669 2.41 -69.58 -11.81
C ALA A 669 1.98 -71.06 -11.87
N GLY A 670 2.58 -71.87 -12.75
CA GLY A 670 2.20 -73.28 -12.93
C GLY A 670 0.89 -73.42 -13.72
N PRO A 671 0.94 -73.28 -15.06
CA PRO A 671 -0.27 -73.27 -15.89
C PRO A 671 -0.96 -74.64 -15.90
N ASP A 672 -2.29 -74.62 -16.02
CA ASP A 672 -3.10 -75.83 -16.25
C ASP A 672 -2.55 -76.62 -17.46
N PRO A 673 -2.34 -77.94 -17.36
CA PRO A 673 -1.96 -78.79 -18.49
C PRO A 673 -2.77 -78.53 -19.78
N ALA A 674 -4.06 -78.20 -19.68
CA ALA A 674 -4.90 -77.88 -20.83
C ALA A 674 -4.50 -76.59 -21.57
N ALA A 675 -3.81 -75.67 -20.90
CA ALA A 675 -3.35 -74.39 -21.45
C ALA A 675 -1.97 -74.47 -22.12
N LEU A 676 -1.20 -75.55 -21.90
CA LEU A 676 0.17 -75.70 -22.40
C LEU A 676 0.29 -75.61 -23.93
N PRO A 677 -0.61 -76.20 -24.76
CA PRO A 677 -0.52 -76.06 -26.21
C PRO A 677 -0.70 -74.61 -26.69
N GLY A 678 -1.63 -73.87 -26.08
CA GLY A 678 -1.83 -72.46 -26.38
C GLY A 678 -0.62 -71.61 -26.00
N LEU A 679 -0.05 -71.86 -24.82
CA LEU A 679 1.14 -71.17 -24.33
C LEU A 679 2.38 -71.45 -25.19
N ALA A 680 2.56 -72.69 -25.66
CA ALA A 680 3.64 -73.05 -26.57
C ALA A 680 3.51 -72.37 -27.95
N ALA A 681 2.28 -72.28 -28.48
CA ALA A 681 2.01 -71.57 -29.73
C ALA A 681 2.26 -70.06 -29.60
N ASP A 682 1.85 -69.47 -28.47
CA ASP A 682 2.09 -68.06 -28.16
C ASP A 682 3.59 -67.76 -28.05
N LEU A 683 4.37 -68.60 -27.37
CA LEU A 683 5.83 -68.44 -27.25
C LEU A 683 6.55 -68.65 -28.58
N THR A 684 6.07 -69.56 -29.44
CA THR A 684 6.59 -69.74 -30.80
C THR A 684 6.35 -68.49 -31.64
N THR A 685 5.15 -67.92 -31.58
CA THR A 685 4.79 -66.69 -32.29
C THR A 685 5.62 -65.50 -31.79
N LEU A 686 5.79 -65.40 -30.48
CA LEU A 686 6.60 -64.37 -29.83
C LEU A 686 8.08 -64.49 -30.23
N ALA A 687 8.64 -65.69 -30.23
CA ALA A 687 10.01 -65.96 -30.67
C ALA A 687 10.23 -65.54 -32.14
N GLY A 688 9.32 -65.91 -33.03
CA GLY A 688 9.34 -65.48 -34.43
C GLY A 688 9.26 -63.95 -34.58
N SER A 689 8.42 -63.30 -33.77
CA SER A 689 8.27 -61.84 -33.79
C SER A 689 9.54 -61.11 -33.30
N ILE A 690 10.19 -61.62 -32.24
CA ILE A 690 11.44 -61.03 -31.70
C ILE A 690 12.59 -61.20 -32.71
N THR A 691 12.77 -62.40 -33.26
CA THR A 691 13.84 -62.70 -34.22
C THR A 691 13.63 -62.04 -35.59
N GLY A 692 12.39 -61.71 -35.93
CA GLY A 692 12.05 -60.98 -37.16
C GLY A 692 12.43 -59.49 -37.13
N ILE A 693 12.82 -58.93 -35.98
CA ILE A 693 13.25 -57.52 -35.90
C ILE A 693 14.68 -57.40 -36.42
N ALA A 694 14.82 -56.83 -37.62
CA ALA A 694 16.11 -56.67 -38.29
C ALA A 694 17.12 -55.86 -37.45
N GLY A 695 18.36 -56.34 -37.34
CA GLY A 695 19.48 -55.64 -36.71
C GLY A 695 19.79 -56.06 -35.27
N PHE A 696 19.01 -56.96 -34.66
CA PHE A 696 19.37 -57.62 -33.41
C PHE A 696 20.29 -58.84 -33.64
N PRO A 697 21.12 -59.23 -32.65
CA PRO A 697 21.94 -60.43 -32.74
C PRO A 697 21.09 -61.68 -32.94
N ALA A 698 21.66 -62.73 -33.54
CA ALA A 698 21.00 -64.04 -33.59
C ALA A 698 20.91 -64.66 -32.18
N PRO A 699 19.87 -65.45 -31.87
CA PRO A 699 19.77 -66.14 -30.60
C PRO A 699 20.82 -67.27 -30.50
N ALA A 700 21.43 -67.41 -29.32
CA ALA A 700 22.42 -68.46 -29.07
C ALA A 700 21.80 -69.87 -28.94
N ASN A 701 20.52 -69.94 -28.57
CA ASN A 701 19.75 -71.17 -28.42
C ASN A 701 18.41 -71.05 -29.16
N PRO A 702 17.77 -72.17 -29.56
CA PRO A 702 16.41 -72.15 -30.07
C PRO A 702 15.46 -71.48 -29.08
N LEU A 703 14.73 -70.47 -29.55
CA LEU A 703 13.73 -69.74 -28.77
C LEU A 703 12.39 -70.47 -28.63
N PRO A 704 11.79 -71.07 -29.68
CA PRO A 704 10.50 -71.74 -29.54
C PRO A 704 10.63 -73.05 -28.73
N PRO A 705 9.57 -73.47 -28.03
CA PRO A 705 9.57 -74.73 -27.30
C PRO A 705 9.65 -75.94 -28.25
N ALA A 706 10.38 -76.99 -27.85
CA ALA A 706 10.53 -78.21 -28.65
C ALA A 706 9.28 -79.10 -28.66
N SER A 707 8.45 -79.00 -27.62
CA SER A 707 7.14 -79.66 -27.51
C SER A 707 6.19 -78.86 -26.61
N ASN A 708 4.94 -79.33 -26.45
CA ASN A 708 3.95 -78.73 -25.54
C ASN A 708 4.17 -79.12 -24.06
N SER A 709 5.30 -79.73 -23.70
CA SER A 709 5.60 -80.08 -22.31
C SER A 709 5.92 -78.83 -21.49
N LEU A 710 5.55 -78.82 -20.20
CA LEU A 710 5.89 -77.71 -19.29
C LEU A 710 7.40 -77.46 -19.21
N ALA A 711 8.21 -78.53 -19.26
CA ALA A 711 9.67 -78.43 -19.23
C ALA A 711 10.23 -77.72 -20.48
N ASP A 712 9.76 -78.06 -21.68
CA ASP A 712 10.20 -77.40 -22.92
C ASP A 712 9.71 -75.94 -23.00
N ILE A 713 8.51 -75.66 -22.46
CA ILE A 713 7.98 -74.30 -22.32
C ILE A 713 8.85 -73.48 -21.35
N GLN A 714 9.24 -74.05 -20.20
CA GLN A 714 10.14 -73.39 -19.25
C GLN A 714 11.52 -73.11 -19.87
N ILE A 715 12.09 -74.08 -20.59
CA ILE A 715 13.36 -73.90 -21.33
C ILE A 715 13.23 -72.78 -22.38
N SER A 716 12.12 -72.76 -23.14
CA SER A 716 11.83 -71.71 -24.10
C SER A 716 11.75 -70.33 -23.44
N VAL A 717 11.05 -70.20 -22.30
CA VAL A 717 11.02 -68.94 -21.52
C VAL A 717 12.41 -68.51 -21.09
N THR A 718 13.24 -69.43 -20.58
CA THR A 718 14.63 -69.14 -20.20
C THR A 718 15.46 -68.67 -21.41
N ASN A 719 15.34 -69.34 -22.55
CA ASN A 719 16.06 -68.97 -23.78
C ASN A 719 15.62 -67.61 -24.32
N ILE A 720 14.32 -67.32 -24.34
CA ILE A 720 13.78 -66.02 -24.74
C ILE A 720 14.25 -64.93 -23.77
N ALA A 721 14.20 -65.17 -22.45
CA ALA A 721 14.72 -64.23 -21.45
C ALA A 721 16.19 -63.88 -21.70
N ALA A 722 17.06 -64.89 -21.84
CA ALA A 722 18.48 -64.71 -22.07
C ALA A 722 18.78 -63.95 -23.38
N HIS A 723 17.99 -64.23 -24.44
CA HIS A 723 18.12 -63.53 -25.71
C HIS A 723 17.70 -62.06 -25.61
N LEU A 724 16.57 -61.77 -24.97
CA LEU A 724 16.12 -60.42 -24.71
C LEU A 724 17.13 -59.64 -23.84
N ASP A 725 17.69 -60.28 -22.81
CA ASP A 725 18.71 -59.66 -21.96
C ASP A 725 19.98 -59.35 -22.76
N THR A 726 20.37 -60.21 -23.70
CA THR A 726 21.49 -59.96 -24.63
C THR A 726 21.21 -58.73 -25.51
N ILE A 727 20.01 -58.65 -26.10
CA ILE A 727 19.60 -57.49 -26.92
C ILE A 727 19.63 -56.21 -26.09
N LEU A 728 18.98 -56.21 -24.93
CA LEU A 728 18.85 -55.02 -24.08
C LEU A 728 20.19 -54.61 -23.46
N ASN A 729 21.08 -55.54 -23.14
CA ASN A 729 22.43 -55.19 -22.70
C ASN A 729 23.24 -54.57 -23.84
N ASN A 730 23.19 -55.12 -25.05
CA ASN A 730 23.91 -54.55 -26.19
C ASN A 730 23.44 -53.13 -26.52
N GLU A 731 22.13 -52.89 -26.44
CA GLU A 731 21.54 -51.64 -26.90
C GLU A 731 21.41 -50.58 -25.79
N LEU A 732 21.20 -50.97 -24.53
CA LEU A 732 20.93 -50.04 -23.43
C LEU A 732 22.05 -49.92 -22.38
N ASN A 733 23.06 -50.80 -22.35
CA ASN A 733 24.03 -50.79 -21.26
C ASN A 733 24.83 -49.49 -21.16
N THR A 734 25.31 -48.96 -22.29
CA THR A 734 26.00 -47.66 -22.33
C THR A 734 25.11 -46.53 -21.79
N PHE A 735 23.82 -46.56 -22.11
CA PHE A 735 22.85 -45.57 -21.62
C PHE A 735 22.63 -45.69 -20.12
N PHE A 736 22.43 -46.91 -19.60
CA PHE A 736 22.26 -47.16 -18.17
C PHE A 736 23.50 -46.75 -17.36
N THR A 737 24.70 -47.08 -17.84
CA THR A 737 25.95 -46.66 -17.19
C THR A 737 26.10 -45.14 -17.18
N ALA A 738 25.76 -44.46 -18.28
CA ALA A 738 25.81 -43.00 -18.32
C ALA A 738 24.76 -42.36 -17.39
N MET A 739 23.54 -42.91 -17.32
CA MET A 739 22.49 -42.50 -16.38
C MET A 739 22.96 -42.65 -14.93
N GLN A 740 23.57 -43.78 -14.57
CA GLN A 740 24.13 -44.03 -13.24
C GLN A 740 25.17 -42.98 -12.85
N GLY A 741 26.09 -42.65 -13.76
CA GLY A 741 27.07 -41.59 -13.53
C GLY A 741 26.43 -40.22 -13.28
N LYS A 742 25.28 -39.94 -13.90
CA LYS A 742 24.52 -38.70 -13.69
C LYS A 742 23.73 -38.71 -12.38
N ILE A 743 23.19 -39.86 -11.98
CA ILE A 743 22.43 -40.01 -10.73
C ILE A 743 23.38 -40.01 -9.50
N ALA A 744 24.60 -40.55 -9.62
CA ALA A 744 25.54 -40.67 -8.52
C ALA A 744 26.25 -39.36 -8.11
N HIS A 745 26.01 -38.25 -8.81
CA HIS A 745 26.62 -36.97 -8.48
C HIS A 745 26.02 -36.35 -7.20
N ALA A 746 26.82 -35.65 -6.41
CA ALA A 746 26.37 -35.02 -5.16
C ALA A 746 25.12 -34.13 -5.35
N ASN A 747 25.11 -33.31 -6.40
CA ASN A 747 23.98 -32.41 -6.72
C ASN A 747 22.96 -33.00 -7.72
N ALA A 748 22.89 -34.33 -7.89
CA ALA A 748 22.01 -34.96 -8.87
C ALA A 748 20.52 -34.64 -8.66
N LYS A 749 20.05 -34.60 -7.40
CA LYS A 749 18.67 -34.23 -7.05
C LYS A 749 18.28 -32.85 -7.58
N ILE A 750 19.13 -31.85 -7.34
CA ILE A 750 18.88 -30.46 -7.74
C ILE A 750 18.88 -30.32 -9.26
N ARG A 751 19.80 -31.01 -9.94
CA ARG A 751 19.83 -31.04 -11.40
C ARG A 751 18.57 -31.67 -11.97
N TYR A 752 18.13 -32.79 -11.40
CA TYR A 752 16.89 -33.43 -11.79
C TYR A 752 15.69 -32.49 -11.59
N TRP A 753 15.59 -31.81 -10.44
CA TRP A 753 14.55 -30.81 -10.13
C TRP A 753 14.38 -29.78 -11.26
N TYR A 754 15.47 -29.12 -11.65
CA TYR A 754 15.41 -28.14 -12.73
C TYR A 754 15.13 -28.78 -14.10
N ASN A 755 15.74 -29.93 -14.39
CA ASN A 755 15.63 -30.58 -15.70
C ASN A 755 14.25 -31.18 -15.98
N ILE A 756 13.47 -31.48 -14.95
CA ILE A 756 12.04 -31.85 -15.08
C ILE A 756 11.11 -30.63 -15.16
N GLY A 757 11.68 -29.42 -15.03
CA GLY A 757 10.98 -28.15 -15.20
C GLY A 757 10.39 -27.57 -13.93
N LEU A 758 10.94 -27.89 -12.76
CA LEU A 758 10.53 -27.26 -11.51
C LEU A 758 11.39 -26.01 -11.22
N PRO A 759 10.79 -24.85 -10.93
CA PRO A 759 11.49 -23.70 -10.37
C PRO A 759 11.83 -23.92 -8.90
N LEU A 760 12.80 -23.18 -8.37
CA LEU A 760 13.13 -23.18 -6.94
C LEU A 760 13.10 -21.75 -6.41
N LEU A 761 12.27 -21.49 -5.40
CA LEU A 761 12.29 -20.23 -4.65
C LEU A 761 13.30 -20.35 -3.51
N ILE A 762 14.28 -19.45 -3.49
CA ILE A 762 15.35 -19.39 -2.51
C ILE A 762 15.24 -18.06 -1.77
N GLN A 763 15.14 -18.08 -0.45
CA GLN A 763 15.05 -16.89 0.38
C GLN A 763 16.29 -16.78 1.25
N SER A 764 16.85 -15.58 1.37
CA SER A 764 18.01 -15.33 2.23
C SER A 764 17.60 -15.38 3.70
N SER A 765 18.26 -16.22 4.49
CA SER A 765 18.09 -16.27 5.95
C SER A 765 18.61 -15.00 6.62
N GLY A 766 19.66 -14.38 6.08
CA GLY A 766 20.24 -13.13 6.59
C GLY A 766 19.46 -11.89 6.18
N ARG A 767 18.66 -11.96 5.12
CA ARG A 767 17.81 -10.87 4.60
C ARG A 767 16.48 -11.43 4.08
N PRO A 768 15.47 -11.63 4.93
CA PRO A 768 14.20 -12.26 4.51
C PRO A 768 13.49 -11.55 3.36
N THR A 769 13.75 -10.27 3.11
CA THR A 769 13.23 -9.53 1.94
C THR A 769 13.94 -9.86 0.63
N SER A 770 15.11 -10.50 0.68
CA SER A 770 15.86 -10.96 -0.49
C SER A 770 15.48 -12.40 -0.81
N PHE A 771 14.81 -12.61 -1.93
CA PHE A 771 14.50 -13.93 -2.46
C PHE A 771 14.79 -13.99 -3.96
N ALA A 772 14.98 -15.20 -4.48
CA ALA A 772 15.19 -15.49 -5.88
C ALA A 772 14.33 -16.68 -6.31
N VAL A 773 13.55 -16.52 -7.37
CA VAL A 773 13.02 -17.69 -8.11
C VAL A 773 14.06 -18.06 -9.15
N THR A 774 14.51 -19.32 -9.12
CA THR A 774 15.55 -19.85 -9.97
C THR A 774 15.00 -20.95 -10.88
N THR A 775 15.51 -20.99 -12.10
CA THR A 775 15.24 -22.04 -13.09
C THR A 775 16.48 -22.20 -13.96
N PHE A 776 16.74 -23.42 -14.45
CA PHE A 776 17.89 -23.68 -15.30
C PHE A 776 17.47 -24.04 -16.72
N VAL A 777 18.20 -23.55 -17.72
CA VAL A 777 18.00 -23.91 -19.13
C VAL A 777 19.28 -24.49 -19.71
N GLY A 778 19.31 -25.81 -19.94
CA GLY A 778 20.47 -26.49 -20.54
C GLY A 778 20.75 -26.00 -21.97
N ALA A 779 22.02 -25.71 -22.27
CA ALA A 779 22.48 -25.10 -23.53
C ALA A 779 22.40 -26.02 -24.78
N THR A 780 22.12 -27.32 -24.62
CA THR A 780 22.35 -28.32 -25.69
C THR A 780 21.21 -28.49 -26.69
N ASN A 781 20.12 -27.72 -26.59
CA ASN A 781 19.08 -27.67 -27.63
C ASN A 781 18.32 -26.35 -27.58
N ALA A 782 18.69 -25.39 -28.44
CA ALA A 782 18.07 -24.07 -28.50
C ALA A 782 16.53 -24.14 -28.66
N THR A 783 16.01 -25.15 -29.37
CA THR A 783 14.57 -25.40 -29.56
C THR A 783 13.88 -25.98 -28.31
N ALA A 784 14.60 -26.63 -27.40
CA ALA A 784 14.07 -27.17 -26.13
C ALA A 784 14.24 -26.22 -24.94
N ALA A 785 15.05 -25.17 -25.09
CA ALA A 785 15.26 -24.12 -24.10
C ALA A 785 13.98 -23.29 -23.87
N THR A 786 13.24 -23.03 -24.94
CA THR A 786 12.05 -22.17 -24.97
C THR A 786 10.84 -22.85 -24.33
N THR A 787 10.73 -24.17 -24.46
CA THR A 787 9.72 -24.99 -23.80
C THR A 787 10.00 -25.16 -22.31
N LEU A 788 11.27 -25.27 -21.89
CA LEU A 788 11.59 -25.49 -20.47
C LEU A 788 11.25 -24.29 -19.58
N TRP A 789 11.51 -23.06 -20.04
CA TRP A 789 11.11 -21.87 -19.29
C TRP A 789 9.58 -21.74 -19.20
N ALA A 790 8.89 -21.99 -20.31
CA ALA A 790 7.44 -22.10 -20.35
C ALA A 790 6.91 -23.20 -19.39
N HIS A 791 7.63 -24.31 -19.24
CA HIS A 791 7.28 -25.37 -18.30
C HIS A 791 7.49 -24.95 -16.85
N ALA A 792 8.62 -24.35 -16.51
CA ALA A 792 8.89 -23.85 -15.16
C ALA A 792 7.88 -22.76 -14.75
N LEU A 793 7.56 -21.84 -15.67
CA LEU A 793 6.55 -20.82 -15.44
C LEU A 793 5.15 -21.43 -15.29
N ARG A 794 4.77 -22.44 -16.09
CA ARG A 794 3.50 -23.16 -15.89
C ARG A 794 3.43 -23.83 -14.54
N SER A 795 4.49 -24.53 -14.14
CA SER A 795 4.57 -25.22 -12.86
C SER A 795 4.47 -24.22 -11.71
N TRP A 796 5.19 -23.09 -11.80
CA TRP A 796 5.10 -21.99 -10.84
C TRP A 796 3.70 -21.39 -10.75
N MET A 797 3.14 -20.99 -11.89
CA MET A 797 1.83 -20.33 -11.95
C MET A 797 0.73 -21.27 -11.46
N ARG A 798 0.77 -22.56 -11.79
CA ARG A 798 -0.23 -23.53 -11.36
C ARG A 798 -0.22 -23.78 -9.85
N VAL A 799 0.95 -23.77 -9.22
CA VAL A 799 1.07 -23.83 -7.75
C VAL A 799 0.38 -22.62 -7.09
N GLN A 800 0.41 -21.47 -7.75
CA GLN A 800 -0.27 -20.26 -7.28
C GLN A 800 -1.72 -20.15 -7.80
N TRP A 801 -2.18 -21.07 -8.65
CA TRP A 801 -3.40 -20.91 -9.44
C TRP A 801 -4.64 -21.38 -8.70
N LYS A 802 -5.67 -20.51 -8.62
CA LYS A 802 -6.97 -20.87 -8.06
C LYS A 802 -8.14 -20.96 -9.05
N GLY A 803 -7.90 -20.78 -10.35
CA GLY A 803 -8.95 -20.81 -11.38
C GLY A 803 -9.34 -22.22 -11.85
N THR A 804 -10.38 -22.31 -12.68
CA THR A 804 -10.91 -23.57 -13.24
C THR A 804 -9.94 -24.24 -14.22
N ALA A 805 -10.14 -25.54 -14.48
CA ALA A 805 -9.36 -26.31 -15.46
C ALA A 805 -9.38 -25.69 -16.88
N ALA A 806 -10.52 -25.11 -17.30
CA ALA A 806 -10.64 -24.45 -18.60
C ALA A 806 -9.74 -23.20 -18.69
N GLN A 807 -9.67 -22.40 -17.63
CA GLN A 807 -8.78 -21.24 -17.56
C GLN A 807 -7.30 -21.64 -17.46
N ALA A 808 -7.00 -22.73 -16.74
CA ALA A 808 -5.66 -23.30 -16.74
C ALA A 808 -5.25 -23.74 -18.15
N THR A 809 -6.12 -24.41 -18.90
CA THR A 809 -5.89 -24.78 -20.31
C THR A 809 -5.63 -23.57 -21.19
N ALA A 810 -6.42 -22.50 -21.08
CA ALA A 810 -6.20 -21.25 -21.79
C ALA A 810 -4.82 -20.65 -21.45
N MET A 811 -4.49 -20.52 -20.16
CA MET A 811 -3.17 -20.06 -19.71
C MET A 811 -2.04 -20.90 -20.30
N ASN A 812 -2.15 -22.23 -20.31
CA ASN A 812 -1.12 -23.10 -20.90
C ASN A 812 -0.97 -22.92 -22.40
N ALA A 813 -2.07 -22.73 -23.14
CA ALA A 813 -2.05 -22.47 -24.58
C ALA A 813 -1.31 -21.15 -24.89
N THR A 814 -1.58 -20.12 -24.08
CA THR A 814 -0.94 -18.80 -24.19
C THR A 814 0.55 -18.89 -23.85
N ILE A 815 0.93 -19.60 -22.78
CA ILE A 815 2.34 -19.87 -22.46
C ILE A 815 3.02 -20.74 -23.54
N SER A 816 2.32 -21.68 -24.19
CA SER A 816 2.84 -22.46 -25.33
C SER A 816 3.11 -21.57 -26.54
N ALA A 817 2.23 -20.62 -26.83
CA ALA A 817 2.38 -19.68 -27.94
C ALA A 817 3.56 -18.71 -27.72
N LEU A 818 4.00 -18.49 -26.48
CA LEU A 818 5.22 -17.72 -26.16
C LEU A 818 6.53 -18.49 -26.40
N ALA A 819 6.51 -19.78 -26.73
CA ALA A 819 7.73 -20.54 -26.95
C ALA A 819 8.55 -19.88 -28.09
N ILE A 820 9.61 -19.19 -27.67
CA ILE A 820 10.42 -18.23 -28.40
C ILE A 820 10.83 -18.71 -29.80
N GLY A 821 10.33 -18.02 -30.83
CA GLY A 821 10.39 -18.47 -32.22
C GLY A 821 11.75 -18.33 -32.92
N THR A 822 12.65 -17.43 -32.47
CA THR A 822 13.89 -17.11 -33.22
C THR A 822 15.19 -17.35 -32.43
N ASP A 823 16.28 -17.71 -33.13
CA ASP A 823 17.60 -17.98 -32.51
C ASP A 823 18.18 -16.78 -31.75
N ALA A 824 17.89 -15.56 -32.21
CA ALA A 824 18.31 -14.33 -31.55
C ALA A 824 17.57 -14.09 -30.21
N GLN A 825 16.30 -14.48 -30.13
CA GLN A 825 15.57 -14.46 -28.86
C GLN A 825 16.00 -15.63 -27.96
N ARG A 826 16.36 -16.79 -28.54
CA ARG A 826 16.90 -17.95 -27.81
C ARG A 826 18.25 -17.68 -27.14
N GLY A 827 19.17 -16.97 -27.80
CA GLY A 827 20.46 -16.57 -27.21
C GLY A 827 20.35 -15.55 -26.07
N ASN A 828 19.26 -14.78 -26.02
CA ASN A 828 18.97 -13.85 -24.93
C ASN A 828 18.18 -14.51 -23.78
N VAL A 829 17.52 -15.66 -24.01
CA VAL A 829 16.69 -16.37 -23.02
C VAL A 829 17.34 -17.66 -22.49
N SER A 830 18.46 -18.11 -23.08
CA SER A 830 19.34 -19.13 -22.48
C SER A 830 20.06 -18.66 -21.20
N GLN A 831 19.51 -17.66 -20.52
CA GLN A 831 20.07 -17.01 -19.36
C GLN A 831 19.07 -17.16 -18.21
N VAL A 832 19.58 -17.62 -17.06
CA VAL A 832 18.84 -17.82 -15.81
C VAL A 832 17.93 -16.62 -15.56
N ALA A 833 16.61 -16.85 -15.45
CA ALA A 833 15.69 -15.82 -15.03
C ALA A 833 15.68 -15.78 -13.50
N MET A 834 16.52 -14.91 -12.91
CA MET A 834 16.45 -14.58 -11.50
C MET A 834 15.38 -13.52 -11.30
N LEU A 835 14.26 -13.85 -10.66
CA LEU A 835 13.38 -12.83 -10.09
C LEU A 835 13.95 -12.48 -8.72
N SER A 836 14.79 -11.46 -8.63
CA SER A 836 15.25 -10.95 -7.34
C SER A 836 14.67 -9.60 -7.03
N GLU A 837 14.02 -9.52 -5.87
CA GLU A 837 13.76 -8.26 -5.21
C GLU A 837 15.02 -7.88 -4.45
N GLN A 838 15.80 -6.97 -5.02
CA GLN A 838 16.91 -6.34 -4.31
C GLN A 838 16.32 -5.10 -3.63
N ASP A 839 16.16 -5.15 -2.31
CA ASP A 839 16.03 -3.92 -1.53
C ASP A 839 17.40 -3.21 -1.60
N PRO A 840 17.52 -2.02 -2.19
CA PRO A 840 18.82 -1.43 -2.51
C PRO A 840 19.66 -0.97 -1.31
N ILE A 841 19.30 -1.23 -0.04
CA ILE A 841 20.09 -0.77 1.12
C ILE A 841 20.27 -1.85 2.22
N ASP A 842 21.54 -2.00 2.63
CA ASP A 842 22.17 -2.94 3.58
C ASP A 842 21.71 -2.89 5.06
N VAL A 843 20.47 -2.49 5.40
CA VAL A 843 20.07 -2.49 6.82
C VAL A 843 19.35 -3.80 7.17
N PRO A 844 19.96 -4.68 8.01
CA PRO A 844 19.25 -5.85 8.52
C PRO A 844 18.14 -5.37 9.46
N THR A 845 16.90 -5.35 8.99
CA THR A 845 15.76 -5.16 9.87
C THR A 845 15.56 -6.46 10.65
N THR A 846 15.70 -6.39 11.96
CA THR A 846 15.50 -7.50 12.90
C THR A 846 14.03 -7.92 13.06
N ASP A 847 13.11 -7.23 12.39
CA ASP A 847 11.71 -7.65 12.36
C ASP A 847 11.62 -8.96 11.58
N ALA A 848 11.17 -9.99 12.27
CA ALA A 848 10.78 -11.26 11.68
C ALA A 848 9.69 -10.99 10.65
N GLY A 849 10.10 -10.70 9.42
CA GLY A 849 9.22 -10.59 8.28
C GLY A 849 8.31 -11.81 8.30
N VAL A 850 7.00 -11.58 8.30
CA VAL A 850 5.98 -12.62 8.34
C VAL A 850 6.32 -13.62 7.23
N CYS A 851 6.93 -14.74 7.61
CA CYS A 851 7.43 -15.71 6.67
C CYS A 851 6.20 -16.37 6.02
N PRO A 852 6.00 -16.21 4.70
CA PRO A 852 4.82 -16.73 4.02
C PRO A 852 4.75 -18.25 4.01
N MET A 853 5.79 -18.95 4.50
CA MET A 853 5.87 -20.40 4.45
C MET A 853 4.63 -21.08 5.03
N GLN A 854 4.12 -20.76 6.23
CA GLN A 854 3.03 -21.56 6.80
C GLN A 854 1.69 -21.41 6.05
N ALA A 855 1.28 -20.19 5.70
CA ALA A 855 0.04 -19.98 4.93
C ALA A 855 0.16 -20.50 3.48
N TYR A 856 1.36 -20.45 2.91
CA TYR A 856 1.69 -21.07 1.62
C TYR A 856 1.72 -22.61 1.71
N ASN A 857 2.22 -23.16 2.83
CA ASN A 857 2.25 -24.60 3.13
C ASN A 857 0.84 -25.17 3.19
N ASP A 858 -0.08 -24.48 3.86
CA ASP A 858 -1.49 -24.88 3.93
C ASP A 858 -2.17 -24.85 2.54
N HIS A 859 -1.69 -23.99 1.63
CA HIS A 859 -2.18 -23.92 0.25
C HIS A 859 -1.65 -25.05 -0.65
N LEU A 860 -0.36 -25.40 -0.53
CA LEU A 860 0.27 -26.50 -1.28
C LEU A 860 -0.30 -27.88 -0.92
N VAL A 861 -0.64 -28.10 0.36
CA VAL A 861 -1.16 -29.39 0.85
C VAL A 861 -2.61 -29.65 0.41
N THR A 862 -3.40 -28.60 0.16
CA THR A 862 -4.85 -28.71 -0.05
C THR A 862 -5.27 -28.90 -1.51
N ARG A 863 -4.35 -28.92 -2.47
CA ARG A 863 -4.68 -29.02 -3.90
C ARG A 863 -3.76 -30.02 -4.64
N PRO A 864 -4.31 -31.12 -5.16
CA PRO A 864 -3.57 -32.11 -5.95
C PRO A 864 -3.25 -31.63 -7.38
#